data_AF-A0A2E7CQQ4-F1
#
_entry.id   AF-A0A2E7CQQ4-F1
#
_cell.length_a   1.000
_cell.length_b   1.000
_cell.length_c   1.000
_cell.angle_alpha   90.00
_cell.angle_beta   90.00
_cell.angle_gamma   90.00
#
_symmetry.space_group_name_H-M   'P 1'
#
loop_
_entity.id
_entity.type
_entity.pdbx_description
1 polymer ?
#
loop_
_entity_poly.entity_id
_entity_poly.type
_entity_poly.pdbx_seq_one_letter_code
_entity_poly.pdbx_strand_id
1 'polypeptide(L)'
;MKKIFIPILFISFYFTAFSQNITESNECGQHKMLKKLLLNPKFLKMHLAEQNQLINEEKIKLGGPKGVVYQIPIVFHLVHNNGPEKIDRSQILDALSILNRDMRGQNPDTASVDSLFQGIIADNEIEFVLATKAPDGSCFSGITRTLSPFSFNTGDINGIDQVNAVIALNDVYNGNWPGDQYLNVFVCGAVGSGIAGYTYYPSNFFGNSMENGIWLRHDYCGSIGTGSVSSSRTFAHEVGHWLNLPHTWGSTNEPGLPSNCSSDDGVADTPNTIGSRWCNYNETTCGTHSNIENYMEYSSCRKMFTNGQKSRMRTALNSNVGGRNNLWTPSNMAATGIDVAPPFCKAGFFANSYITCSGDSILFEDDSYHNPIGWQWDFEGGSPSISSLPINQVTYNQSGIYDVDLTATADNISFLTESKPDIITVLDYNGVSIPYYEGFEISNLSSPSWFQEENSWEVTSQVSYNGAKCLKLNNNGVDEGTKHFLESQTFDLSGATKVYFSFKYAFSNKYYWNDDQLKILASNDCGKTWSVRKVLQNSQLVTASNTTSFTPLFSQWKEASVTSIVLPYFVPNFRFKFEFISGGGNDLYIDNLNISFEDVTNVNSLSYDQHFQLFPNPTFSALTIKHKNKIISGYKIIDVYGKEILSKNFSACNQQTIDVSSISKGYYFIVIDSEFLKQTLPFFKD
;
A
#
# COMPACT_ATOMS: atom_id res chain seq x y z
N MET A 1 75.32 17.54 6.54
CA MET A 1 74.05 18.30 6.38
C MET A 1 72.91 17.34 6.63
N LYS A 2 72.20 17.50 7.76
CA LYS A 2 71.08 16.63 8.18
C LYS A 2 69.93 16.75 7.18
N LYS A 3 69.62 15.67 6.46
CA LYS A 3 68.43 15.57 5.61
C LYS A 3 67.28 14.98 6.43
N ILE A 4 66.17 15.68 6.39
CA ILE A 4 64.90 15.43 7.08
C ILE A 4 64.26 14.17 6.48
N PHE A 5 63.84 13.24 7.34
CA PHE A 5 62.98 12.10 6.98
C PHE A 5 61.53 12.45 7.35
N ILE A 6 60.65 12.51 6.35
CA ILE A 6 59.19 12.54 6.51
C ILE A 6 58.67 11.18 6.06
N PRO A 7 58.07 10.36 6.94
CA PRO A 7 57.40 9.14 6.52
C PRO A 7 56.00 9.47 6.00
N ILE A 8 55.76 9.17 4.72
CA ILE A 8 54.44 9.22 4.08
C ILE A 8 53.67 7.96 4.53
N LEU A 9 52.59 8.17 5.26
CA LEU A 9 51.64 7.14 5.68
C LEU A 9 50.76 6.77 4.47
N PHE A 10 50.94 5.56 3.92
CA PHE A 10 50.01 4.99 2.94
C PHE A 10 48.74 4.53 3.67
N ILE A 11 47.65 5.29 3.53
CA ILE A 11 46.31 4.89 3.96
C ILE A 11 45.75 3.95 2.89
N SER A 12 45.69 2.66 3.19
CA SER A 12 44.96 1.68 2.38
C SER A 12 43.46 1.91 2.54
N PHE A 13 42.81 2.50 1.54
CA PHE A 13 41.35 2.47 1.44
C PHE A 13 40.90 1.02 1.15
N TYR A 14 40.35 0.35 2.16
CA TYR A 14 39.53 -0.84 1.95
C TYR A 14 38.22 -0.39 1.29
N PHE A 15 38.15 -0.47 -0.04
CA PHE A 15 36.87 -0.55 -0.73
C PHE A 15 36.26 -1.92 -0.39
N THR A 16 35.36 -1.96 0.58
CA THR A 16 34.37 -3.03 0.65
C THR A 16 33.46 -2.87 -0.56
N ALA A 17 33.77 -3.58 -1.65
CA ALA A 17 32.83 -3.81 -2.72
C ALA A 17 31.64 -4.56 -2.11
N PHE A 18 30.55 -3.85 -1.82
CA PHE A 18 29.26 -4.49 -1.69
C PHE A 18 28.94 -5.08 -3.07
N SER A 19 29.17 -6.38 -3.21
CA SER A 19 28.57 -7.19 -4.26
C SER A 19 27.05 -7.10 -4.08
N GLN A 20 26.40 -6.16 -4.74
CA GLN A 20 24.98 -6.29 -5.07
C GLN A 20 24.85 -7.39 -6.12
N ASN A 21 24.87 -8.64 -5.67
CA ASN A 21 24.30 -9.75 -6.42
C ASN A 21 22.94 -10.04 -5.82
N ILE A 22 21.97 -9.18 -6.12
CA ILE A 22 20.58 -9.58 -6.18
C ILE A 22 20.27 -9.74 -7.67
N THR A 23 20.71 -10.85 -8.26
CA THR A 23 20.00 -11.40 -9.42
C THR A 23 18.73 -12.01 -8.87
N GLU A 24 17.64 -11.24 -8.80
CA GLU A 24 16.30 -11.80 -8.69
C GLU A 24 16.11 -12.74 -9.88
N SER A 25 16.14 -14.05 -9.63
CA SER A 25 15.76 -15.04 -10.63
C SER A 25 14.24 -14.93 -10.81
N ASN A 26 13.81 -14.24 -11.85
CA ASN A 26 12.41 -14.07 -12.19
C ASN A 26 11.90 -15.32 -12.92
N GLU A 27 11.39 -16.29 -12.18
CA GLU A 27 10.97 -17.59 -12.71
C GLU A 27 9.44 -17.66 -12.86
N CYS A 28 8.96 -18.44 -13.84
CA CYS A 28 7.56 -18.85 -13.85
C CYS A 28 7.34 -19.94 -12.79
N GLY A 29 6.20 -19.88 -12.11
CA GLY A 29 5.88 -20.78 -11.00
C GLY A 29 5.09 -22.04 -11.42
N GLN A 30 4.69 -22.15 -12.68
CA GLN A 30 3.82 -23.23 -13.17
C GLN A 30 4.37 -24.63 -12.84
N HIS A 31 5.65 -24.88 -13.11
CA HIS A 31 6.28 -26.17 -12.84
C HIS A 31 6.37 -26.49 -11.34
N LYS A 32 6.62 -25.47 -10.51
CA LYS A 32 6.66 -25.63 -9.04
C LYS A 32 5.28 -26.05 -8.54
N MET A 33 4.22 -25.42 -9.05
CA MET A 33 2.85 -25.75 -8.71
C MET A 33 2.45 -27.14 -9.22
N LEU A 34 2.77 -27.48 -10.46
CA LEU A 34 2.51 -28.81 -11.02
C LEU A 34 3.20 -29.91 -10.22
N LYS A 35 4.49 -29.74 -9.88
CA LYS A 35 5.24 -30.69 -9.05
C LYS A 35 4.55 -30.91 -7.70
N LYS A 36 4.07 -29.85 -7.05
CA LYS A 36 3.32 -29.91 -5.78
C LYS A 36 2.01 -30.70 -5.94
N LEU A 37 1.25 -30.45 -7.01
CA LEU A 37 -0.01 -31.14 -7.28
C LEU A 37 0.17 -32.62 -7.63
N LEU A 38 1.24 -32.99 -8.36
CA LEU A 38 1.53 -34.37 -8.74
C LEU A 38 1.86 -35.27 -7.53
N LEU A 39 2.19 -34.71 -6.36
CA LEU A 39 2.31 -35.46 -5.12
C LEU A 39 0.97 -36.04 -4.65
N ASN A 40 -0.16 -35.47 -5.08
CA ASN A 40 -1.48 -36.03 -4.81
C ASN A 40 -1.80 -37.15 -5.82
N PRO A 41 -1.97 -38.42 -5.39
CA PRO A 41 -2.19 -39.54 -6.31
C PRO A 41 -3.47 -39.42 -7.15
N LYS A 42 -4.51 -38.75 -6.62
CA LYS A 42 -5.75 -38.50 -7.35
C LYS A 42 -5.50 -37.51 -8.49
N PHE A 43 -4.76 -36.44 -8.21
CA PHE A 43 -4.38 -35.46 -9.23
C PHE A 43 -3.46 -36.09 -10.28
N LEU A 44 -2.42 -36.83 -9.86
CA LEU A 44 -1.50 -37.49 -10.79
C LEU A 44 -2.23 -38.39 -11.80
N LYS A 45 -3.14 -39.26 -11.32
CA LYS A 45 -3.91 -40.15 -12.20
C LYS A 45 -4.79 -39.36 -13.18
N MET A 46 -5.42 -38.29 -12.71
CA MET A 46 -6.27 -37.41 -13.51
C MET A 46 -5.43 -36.68 -14.58
N HIS A 47 -4.34 -36.03 -14.17
CA HIS A 47 -3.43 -35.31 -15.05
C HIS A 47 -2.90 -36.19 -16.18
N LEU A 48 -2.45 -37.42 -15.89
CA LEU A 48 -1.97 -38.35 -16.91
C LEU A 48 -3.08 -38.74 -17.92
N ALA A 49 -4.31 -38.95 -17.44
CA ALA A 49 -5.43 -39.27 -18.33
C ALA A 49 -5.80 -38.06 -19.22
N GLU A 50 -5.84 -36.87 -18.63
CA GLU A 50 -6.20 -35.61 -19.28
C GLU A 50 -5.16 -35.20 -20.35
N GLN A 51 -3.86 -35.33 -20.05
CA GLN A 51 -2.81 -35.04 -21.04
C GLN A 51 -2.86 -36.02 -22.22
N ASN A 52 -3.11 -37.31 -21.97
CA ASN A 52 -3.32 -38.28 -23.05
C ASN A 52 -4.57 -37.95 -23.89
N GLN A 53 -5.65 -37.50 -23.26
CA GLN A 53 -6.85 -37.07 -23.96
C GLN A 53 -6.55 -35.86 -24.87
N LEU A 54 -5.90 -34.81 -24.35
CA LEU A 54 -5.55 -33.62 -25.12
C LEU A 54 -4.64 -33.94 -26.31
N ILE A 55 -3.63 -34.80 -26.12
CA ILE A 55 -2.75 -35.27 -27.21
C ILE A 55 -3.55 -36.02 -28.29
N ASN A 56 -4.50 -36.87 -27.90
CA ASN A 56 -5.34 -37.61 -28.85
C ASN A 56 -6.30 -36.68 -29.59
N GLU A 57 -6.91 -35.70 -28.91
CA GLU A 57 -7.79 -34.71 -29.52
C GLU A 57 -7.04 -33.82 -30.51
N GLU A 58 -5.81 -33.41 -30.18
CA GLU A 58 -4.93 -32.65 -31.08
C GLU A 58 -4.64 -33.42 -32.37
N LYS A 59 -4.37 -34.73 -32.27
CA LYS A 59 -4.14 -35.61 -33.44
C LYS A 59 -5.39 -35.82 -34.30
N ILE A 60 -6.58 -35.86 -33.68
CA ILE A 60 -7.86 -36.10 -34.36
C ILE A 60 -8.39 -34.82 -35.02
N LYS A 61 -8.20 -33.64 -34.39
CA LYS A 61 -8.77 -32.35 -34.82
C LYS A 61 -7.86 -31.53 -35.73
N LEU A 62 -7.34 -32.11 -36.81
CA LEU A 62 -6.66 -31.39 -37.92
C LEU A 62 -7.57 -30.38 -38.68
N GLY A 63 -8.67 -29.90 -38.09
CA GLY A 63 -9.67 -29.07 -38.76
C GLY A 63 -10.78 -28.54 -37.86
N GLY A 64 -10.45 -27.94 -36.71
CA GLY A 64 -11.38 -27.00 -36.06
C GLY A 64 -11.80 -25.89 -37.04
N PRO A 65 -12.93 -25.19 -36.81
CA PRO A 65 -13.36 -24.13 -37.72
C PRO A 65 -12.25 -23.09 -37.87
N LYS A 66 -11.68 -23.00 -39.07
CA LYS A 66 -10.66 -22.01 -39.43
C LYS A 66 -11.31 -20.63 -39.49
N GLY A 67 -10.63 -19.60 -38.99
CA GLY A 67 -11.12 -18.23 -39.05
C GLY A 67 -12.13 -17.84 -37.96
N VAL A 68 -12.35 -18.69 -36.94
CA VAL A 68 -13.19 -18.33 -35.77
C VAL A 68 -12.29 -17.84 -34.64
N VAL A 69 -12.46 -16.57 -34.29
CA VAL A 69 -11.83 -15.96 -33.11
C VAL A 69 -12.65 -16.34 -31.87
N TYR A 70 -12.03 -17.03 -30.91
CA TYR A 70 -12.67 -17.35 -29.64
C TYR A 70 -12.54 -16.16 -28.68
N GLN A 71 -13.68 -15.64 -28.25
CA GLN A 71 -13.74 -14.61 -27.21
C GLN A 71 -13.89 -15.28 -25.84
N ILE A 72 -12.95 -14.98 -24.95
CA ILE A 72 -12.84 -15.55 -23.61
C ILE A 72 -13.16 -14.46 -22.59
N PRO A 73 -14.20 -14.62 -21.75
CA PRO A 73 -14.48 -13.68 -20.68
C PRO A 73 -13.36 -13.74 -19.63
N ILE A 74 -12.77 -12.59 -19.32
CA ILE A 74 -11.66 -12.46 -18.37
C ILE A 74 -12.04 -11.54 -17.21
N VAL A 75 -11.55 -11.87 -16.02
CA VAL A 75 -11.74 -11.08 -14.80
C VAL A 75 -10.41 -10.89 -14.10
N PHE A 76 -10.09 -9.64 -13.75
CA PHE A 76 -8.92 -9.32 -12.95
C PHE A 76 -9.31 -9.13 -11.50
N HIS A 77 -8.75 -9.95 -10.62
CA HIS A 77 -8.86 -9.82 -9.18
C HIS A 77 -7.61 -9.15 -8.64
N LEU A 78 -7.70 -7.86 -8.35
CA LEU A 78 -6.61 -7.10 -7.74
C LEU A 78 -6.63 -7.30 -6.22
N VAL A 79 -5.66 -8.06 -5.71
CA VAL A 79 -5.46 -8.24 -4.28
C VAL A 79 -4.34 -7.31 -3.84
N HIS A 80 -4.62 -6.36 -2.96
CA HIS A 80 -3.65 -5.34 -2.54
C HIS A 80 -3.65 -5.13 -1.04
N ASN A 81 -2.56 -4.62 -0.49
CA ASN A 81 -2.42 -4.17 0.89
C ASN A 81 -2.09 -2.66 0.94
N ASN A 82 -2.73 -1.89 0.05
CA ASN A 82 -2.55 -0.44 -0.12
C ASN A 82 -1.10 -0.04 -0.49
N GLY A 83 -0.31 -0.97 -1.00
CA GLY A 83 1.02 -0.70 -1.52
C GLY A 83 1.04 -0.45 -3.04
N PRO A 84 2.24 -0.47 -3.66
CA PRO A 84 2.42 -0.28 -5.11
C PRO A 84 1.64 -1.27 -5.98
N GLU A 85 1.29 -2.43 -5.42
CA GLU A 85 0.48 -3.45 -6.07
C GLU A 85 -0.98 -3.06 -6.26
N LYS A 86 -1.46 -1.99 -5.63
CA LYS A 86 -2.76 -1.37 -5.91
C LYS A 86 -2.72 -0.61 -7.24
N ILE A 87 -2.51 -1.33 -8.34
CA ILE A 87 -2.32 -0.74 -9.67
C ILE A 87 -3.60 -0.09 -10.20
N ASP A 88 -3.40 0.89 -11.07
CA ASP A 88 -4.47 1.60 -11.74
C ASP A 88 -5.14 0.75 -12.80
N ARG A 89 -6.39 1.11 -13.12
CA ARG A 89 -7.17 0.43 -14.16
C ARG A 89 -6.49 0.49 -15.53
N SER A 90 -5.83 1.61 -15.84
CA SER A 90 -5.08 1.79 -17.07
C SER A 90 -4.00 0.72 -17.27
N GLN A 91 -3.30 0.33 -16.19
CA GLN A 91 -2.29 -0.73 -16.24
C GLN A 91 -2.90 -2.11 -16.55
N ILE A 92 -4.07 -2.42 -15.99
CA ILE A 92 -4.82 -3.66 -16.29
C ILE A 92 -5.30 -3.68 -17.75
N LEU A 93 -5.84 -2.56 -18.25
CA LEU A 93 -6.28 -2.44 -19.64
C LEU A 93 -5.12 -2.52 -20.63
N ASP A 94 -3.97 -1.95 -20.27
CA ASP A 94 -2.72 -2.09 -21.04
C ASP A 94 -2.29 -3.57 -21.10
N ALA A 95 -2.30 -4.28 -19.96
CA ALA A 95 -2.00 -5.71 -19.91
C ALA A 95 -2.92 -6.55 -20.82
N LEU A 96 -4.23 -6.28 -20.78
CA LEU A 96 -5.22 -6.95 -21.62
C LEU A 96 -5.02 -6.64 -23.11
N SER A 97 -4.73 -5.39 -23.46
CA SER A 97 -4.44 -4.96 -24.83
C SER A 97 -3.20 -5.67 -25.38
N ILE A 98 -2.12 -5.74 -24.59
CA ILE A 98 -0.90 -6.47 -24.93
C ILE A 98 -1.17 -7.96 -25.10
N LEU A 99 -1.91 -8.58 -24.18
CA LEU A 99 -2.28 -9.99 -24.28
C LEU A 99 -3.04 -10.27 -25.58
N ASN A 100 -4.07 -9.49 -25.89
CA ASN A 100 -4.84 -9.67 -27.13
C ASN A 100 -3.97 -9.49 -28.37
N ARG A 101 -3.13 -8.46 -28.40
CA ARG A 101 -2.20 -8.21 -29.49
C ARG A 101 -1.27 -9.40 -29.72
N ASP A 102 -0.70 -9.95 -28.66
CA ASP A 102 0.26 -11.06 -28.72
C ASP A 102 -0.43 -12.39 -29.09
N MET A 103 -1.63 -12.63 -28.56
CA MET A 103 -2.43 -13.82 -28.88
C MET A 103 -2.97 -13.79 -30.31
N ARG A 104 -3.15 -12.60 -30.89
CA ARG A 104 -3.50 -12.42 -32.30
C ARG A 104 -2.29 -12.30 -33.24
N GLY A 105 -1.06 -12.33 -32.73
CA GLY A 105 0.17 -12.15 -33.52
C GLY A 105 0.23 -10.78 -34.21
N GLN A 106 -0.42 -9.76 -33.64
CA GLN A 106 -0.53 -8.40 -34.20
C GLN A 106 0.52 -7.44 -33.62
N ASN A 107 1.45 -7.95 -32.82
CA ASN A 107 2.50 -7.15 -32.22
C ASN A 107 3.52 -6.70 -33.27
N PRO A 108 3.85 -5.39 -33.38
CA PRO A 108 4.72 -4.89 -34.46
C PRO A 108 6.13 -5.48 -34.48
N ASP A 109 6.63 -5.92 -33.33
CA ASP A 109 7.94 -6.57 -33.19
C ASP A 109 8.00 -7.96 -33.83
N THR A 110 6.86 -8.57 -34.23
CA THR A 110 6.84 -9.76 -35.10
C THR A 110 7.64 -9.56 -36.38
N ALA A 111 7.70 -8.34 -36.93
CA ALA A 111 8.50 -8.04 -38.14
C ALA A 111 10.00 -8.29 -37.97
N SER A 112 10.48 -8.33 -36.71
CA SER A 112 11.88 -8.55 -36.35
C SER A 112 12.18 -9.97 -35.86
N VAL A 113 11.19 -10.87 -35.88
CA VAL A 113 11.42 -12.29 -35.60
C VAL A 113 12.42 -12.85 -36.61
N ASP A 114 13.28 -13.75 -36.15
CA ASP A 114 14.26 -14.45 -36.98
C ASP A 114 13.60 -14.97 -38.25
N SER A 115 14.23 -14.71 -39.38
CA SER A 115 13.77 -15.15 -40.70
C SER A 115 13.45 -16.64 -40.79
N LEU A 116 14.09 -17.49 -39.97
CA LEU A 116 13.81 -18.92 -39.89
C LEU A 116 12.42 -19.23 -39.30
N PHE A 117 11.91 -18.37 -38.43
CA PHE A 117 10.64 -18.56 -37.72
C PHE A 117 9.50 -17.66 -38.23
N GLN A 118 9.80 -16.70 -39.11
CA GLN A 118 8.79 -15.82 -39.70
C GLN A 118 7.59 -16.56 -40.32
N GLY A 119 7.86 -17.66 -41.03
CA GLY A 119 6.81 -18.43 -41.71
C GLY A 119 5.89 -19.23 -40.79
N ILE A 120 6.20 -19.32 -39.49
CA ILE A 120 5.45 -20.12 -38.51
C ILE A 120 4.79 -19.30 -37.40
N ILE A 121 4.88 -17.96 -37.44
CA ILE A 121 4.19 -17.08 -36.50
C ILE A 121 2.68 -17.32 -36.59
N ALA A 122 2.03 -17.49 -35.44
CA ALA A 122 0.59 -17.74 -35.36
C ALA A 122 -0.21 -16.51 -34.95
N ASP A 123 -1.28 -16.25 -35.69
CA ASP A 123 -2.50 -15.65 -35.13
C ASP A 123 -3.28 -16.78 -34.44
N ASN A 124 -3.34 -16.81 -33.10
CA ASN A 124 -3.99 -17.89 -32.38
C ASN A 124 -5.52 -17.88 -32.50
N GLU A 125 -6.10 -16.79 -33.03
CA GLU A 125 -7.53 -16.55 -33.14
C GLU A 125 -8.22 -16.67 -31.77
N ILE A 126 -7.62 -16.04 -30.75
CA ILE A 126 -8.13 -15.96 -29.38
C ILE A 126 -8.08 -14.49 -28.93
N GLU A 127 -9.19 -14.01 -28.37
CA GLU A 127 -9.30 -12.69 -27.76
C GLU A 127 -9.90 -12.84 -26.35
N PHE A 128 -9.48 -11.97 -25.46
CA PHE A 128 -9.92 -11.86 -24.08
C PHE A 128 -10.73 -10.58 -23.95
N VAL A 129 -11.93 -10.69 -23.42
CA VAL A 129 -12.88 -9.59 -23.25
C VAL A 129 -13.24 -9.51 -21.77
N LEU A 130 -13.13 -8.32 -21.17
CA LEU A 130 -13.53 -8.13 -19.78
C LEU A 130 -14.98 -8.57 -19.61
N ALA A 131 -15.23 -9.46 -18.66
CA ALA A 131 -16.59 -9.80 -18.28
C ALA A 131 -17.28 -8.55 -17.73
N THR A 132 -18.58 -8.42 -17.99
CA THR A 132 -19.37 -7.25 -17.58
C THR A 132 -20.46 -7.62 -16.57
N LYS A 133 -20.64 -8.93 -16.34
CA LYS A 133 -21.50 -9.51 -15.30
C LYS A 133 -20.65 -10.38 -14.36
N ALA A 134 -20.85 -10.18 -13.07
CA ALA A 134 -20.39 -11.07 -12.01
C ALA A 134 -21.23 -12.36 -11.98
N PRO A 135 -20.81 -13.40 -11.24
CA PRO A 135 -21.53 -14.69 -11.18
C PRO A 135 -23.00 -14.60 -10.71
N ASP A 136 -23.36 -13.59 -9.94
CA ASP A 136 -24.73 -13.30 -9.50
C ASP A 136 -25.55 -12.47 -10.51
N GLY A 137 -24.95 -12.10 -11.65
CA GLY A 137 -25.52 -11.24 -12.68
C GLY A 137 -25.33 -9.74 -12.44
N SER A 138 -24.68 -9.34 -11.33
CA SER A 138 -24.39 -7.94 -11.03
C SER A 138 -23.45 -7.33 -12.07
N CYS A 139 -23.72 -6.10 -12.46
CA CYS A 139 -22.92 -5.40 -13.46
C CYS A 139 -21.62 -4.85 -12.87
N PHE A 140 -20.48 -5.09 -13.51
CA PHE A 140 -19.17 -4.66 -13.03
C PHE A 140 -18.18 -4.41 -14.17
N SER A 141 -16.98 -3.91 -13.85
CA SER A 141 -15.99 -3.44 -14.83
C SER A 141 -15.09 -4.53 -15.43
N GLY A 142 -15.25 -5.79 -15.03
CA GLY A 142 -14.27 -6.86 -15.29
C GLY A 142 -13.10 -6.88 -14.31
N ILE A 143 -13.09 -5.98 -13.32
CA ILE A 143 -12.03 -5.84 -12.32
C ILE A 143 -12.68 -5.83 -10.93
N THR A 144 -12.15 -6.63 -10.01
CA THR A 144 -12.49 -6.58 -8.58
C THR A 144 -11.26 -6.12 -7.80
N ARG A 145 -11.47 -5.44 -6.67
CA ARG A 145 -10.43 -5.02 -5.74
C ARG A 145 -10.66 -5.65 -4.37
N THR A 146 -9.58 -6.13 -3.75
CA THR A 146 -9.61 -6.82 -2.46
C THR A 146 -8.46 -6.31 -1.59
N LEU A 147 -8.78 -5.60 -0.52
CA LEU A 147 -7.80 -5.22 0.50
C LEU A 147 -7.47 -6.44 1.36
N SER A 148 -6.25 -6.95 1.27
CA SER A 148 -5.79 -8.11 2.03
C SER A 148 -4.26 -8.15 2.16
N PRO A 149 -3.72 -8.48 3.35
CA PRO A 149 -2.28 -8.71 3.53
C PRO A 149 -1.77 -9.90 2.70
N PHE A 150 -2.65 -10.84 2.31
CA PHE A 150 -2.30 -11.98 1.46
C PHE A 150 -1.93 -11.59 0.03
N SER A 151 -2.03 -10.31 -0.33
CA SER A 151 -1.42 -9.78 -1.55
C SER A 151 0.08 -10.10 -1.64
N PHE A 152 0.79 -10.18 -0.51
CA PHE A 152 2.21 -10.51 -0.47
C PHE A 152 2.43 -11.95 -0.01
N ASN A 153 2.35 -12.91 -0.91
CA ASN A 153 2.87 -14.25 -0.65
C ASN A 153 4.36 -14.30 -0.99
N THR A 154 5.20 -14.07 0.02
CA THR A 154 6.68 -14.09 -0.11
C THR A 154 7.30 -15.45 0.21
N GLY A 155 6.47 -16.46 0.51
CA GLY A 155 6.91 -17.82 0.83
C GLY A 155 6.85 -18.75 -0.39
N ASP A 156 6.53 -20.02 -0.12
CA ASP A 156 6.22 -21.00 -1.15
C ASP A 156 4.97 -20.59 -1.94
N ILE A 157 4.94 -20.94 -3.23
CA ILE A 157 3.80 -20.65 -4.10
C ILE A 157 2.52 -21.27 -3.51
N ASN A 158 1.58 -20.39 -3.15
CA ASN A 158 0.28 -20.72 -2.63
C ASN A 158 -0.73 -19.65 -3.08
N GLY A 159 -1.64 -20.02 -3.98
CA GLY A 159 -2.68 -19.12 -4.50
C GLY A 159 -3.97 -19.12 -3.69
N ILE A 160 -4.12 -20.08 -2.76
CA ILE A 160 -5.41 -20.31 -2.09
C ILE A 160 -5.78 -19.17 -1.14
N ASP A 161 -4.78 -18.51 -0.53
CA ASP A 161 -5.03 -17.41 0.39
C ASP A 161 -5.57 -16.18 -0.35
N GLN A 162 -5.07 -15.91 -1.57
CA GLN A 162 -5.62 -14.87 -2.43
C GLN A 162 -7.01 -15.24 -2.95
N VAL A 163 -7.23 -16.50 -3.33
CA VAL A 163 -8.57 -16.98 -3.74
C VAL A 163 -9.57 -16.80 -2.60
N ASN A 164 -9.22 -17.24 -1.38
CA ASN A 164 -10.07 -17.10 -0.20
C ASN A 164 -10.33 -15.63 0.13
N ALA A 165 -9.31 -14.77 0.04
CA ALA A 165 -9.48 -13.34 0.22
C ALA A 165 -10.46 -12.74 -0.79
N VAL A 166 -10.33 -13.08 -2.07
CA VAL A 166 -11.26 -12.61 -3.11
C VAL A 166 -12.67 -13.12 -2.84
N ILE A 167 -12.86 -14.42 -2.60
CA ILE A 167 -14.17 -15.01 -2.27
C ILE A 167 -14.82 -14.29 -1.08
N ALA A 168 -14.04 -13.92 -0.06
CA ALA A 168 -14.56 -13.36 1.17
C ALA A 168 -14.73 -11.84 1.15
N LEU A 169 -13.89 -11.09 0.43
CA LEU A 169 -13.68 -9.66 0.66
C LEU A 169 -13.63 -8.77 -0.60
N ASN A 170 -13.83 -9.30 -1.81
CA ASN A 170 -13.85 -8.42 -2.99
C ASN A 170 -15.07 -7.47 -3.01
N ASP A 171 -14.91 -6.36 -3.72
CA ASP A 171 -15.84 -5.22 -3.76
C ASP A 171 -17.03 -5.37 -4.74
N VAL A 172 -17.16 -6.52 -5.42
CA VAL A 172 -18.21 -6.75 -6.43
C VAL A 172 -19.11 -7.92 -6.06
N TYR A 173 -18.54 -9.12 -5.89
CA TYR A 173 -19.29 -10.35 -5.62
C TYR A 173 -18.47 -11.34 -4.78
N ASN A 174 -18.88 -11.53 -3.54
CA ASN A 174 -18.23 -12.41 -2.57
C ASN A 174 -18.71 -13.86 -2.79
N GLY A 175 -17.92 -14.64 -3.52
CA GLY A 175 -18.23 -16.03 -3.86
C GLY A 175 -17.25 -16.59 -4.89
N ASN A 176 -17.47 -17.83 -5.29
CA ASN A 176 -16.65 -18.47 -6.33
C ASN A 176 -16.94 -17.83 -7.68
N TRP A 177 -15.88 -17.46 -8.41
CA TRP A 177 -15.91 -17.09 -9.82
C TRP A 177 -15.57 -18.33 -10.67
N PRO A 178 -16.55 -19.01 -11.28
CA PRO A 178 -16.35 -20.29 -11.95
C PRO A 178 -15.26 -20.25 -13.02
N GLY A 179 -14.19 -21.05 -12.86
CA GLY A 179 -13.09 -21.09 -13.83
C GLY A 179 -13.44 -21.69 -15.21
N ASP A 180 -14.62 -22.31 -15.32
CA ASP A 180 -15.21 -22.76 -16.58
C ASP A 180 -16.15 -21.71 -17.20
N GLN A 181 -16.39 -20.58 -16.53
CA GLN A 181 -17.12 -19.43 -17.05
C GLN A 181 -16.25 -18.20 -17.24
N TYR A 182 -15.20 -18.02 -16.43
CA TYR A 182 -14.29 -16.87 -16.45
C TYR A 182 -12.83 -17.35 -16.48
N LEU A 183 -11.97 -16.67 -17.24
CA LEU A 183 -10.54 -16.69 -16.95
C LEU A 183 -10.28 -15.76 -15.76
N ASN A 184 -10.00 -16.35 -14.60
CA ASN A 184 -9.65 -15.60 -13.39
C ASN A 184 -8.17 -15.23 -13.39
N VAL A 185 -7.86 -13.93 -13.23
CA VAL A 185 -6.49 -13.42 -13.17
C VAL A 185 -6.27 -12.66 -11.87
N PHE A 186 -5.44 -13.19 -10.99
CA PHE A 186 -5.07 -12.58 -9.72
C PHE A 186 -3.84 -11.70 -9.91
N VAL A 187 -3.95 -10.42 -9.56
CA VAL A 187 -2.83 -9.47 -9.57
C VAL A 187 -2.48 -9.12 -8.13
N CYS A 188 -1.25 -9.40 -7.72
CA CYS A 188 -0.83 -9.36 -6.32
C CYS A 188 0.55 -8.69 -6.13
N GLY A 189 0.86 -8.30 -4.90
CA GLY A 189 2.18 -7.79 -4.49
C GLY A 189 3.30 -8.82 -4.64
N ALA A 190 3.03 -10.08 -4.28
CA ALA A 190 3.92 -11.21 -4.52
C ALA A 190 3.11 -12.50 -4.70
N VAL A 191 3.53 -13.33 -5.67
CA VAL A 191 2.87 -14.60 -6.03
C VAL A 191 3.76 -15.82 -5.73
N GLY A 192 4.71 -15.65 -4.79
CA GLY A 192 5.80 -16.56 -4.46
C GLY A 192 7.15 -15.88 -4.56
N SER A 193 8.13 -16.36 -3.80
CA SER A 193 9.50 -15.81 -3.80
C SER A 193 10.16 -15.93 -5.18
N GLY A 194 10.51 -14.79 -5.79
CA GLY A 194 11.13 -14.72 -7.12
C GLY A 194 10.22 -15.12 -8.29
N ILE A 195 8.90 -15.17 -8.08
CA ILE A 195 7.95 -15.60 -9.11
C ILE A 195 7.31 -14.40 -9.78
N ALA A 196 7.41 -14.36 -11.11
CA ALA A 196 6.78 -13.32 -11.94
C ALA A 196 5.29 -13.60 -12.17
N GLY A 197 4.97 -14.86 -12.41
CA GLY A 197 3.62 -15.35 -12.60
C GLY A 197 3.57 -16.87 -12.55
N TYR A 198 2.36 -17.41 -12.44
CA TYR A 198 2.10 -18.84 -12.61
C TYR A 198 0.65 -19.12 -12.95
N THR A 199 0.40 -20.35 -13.39
CA THR A 199 -0.95 -20.89 -13.63
C THR A 199 -0.95 -22.40 -13.45
N TYR A 200 -2.04 -23.02 -13.86
CA TYR A 200 -2.26 -24.45 -13.88
C TYR A 200 -2.56 -24.92 -15.31
N TYR A 201 -2.11 -26.13 -15.64
CA TYR A 201 -2.59 -26.82 -16.85
C TYR A 201 -4.10 -27.09 -16.76
N PRO A 202 -4.79 -27.26 -17.92
CA PRO A 202 -6.19 -27.63 -17.91
C PRO A 202 -6.38 -28.93 -17.12
N SER A 203 -7.27 -28.88 -16.12
CA SER A 203 -7.61 -30.03 -15.31
C SER A 203 -9.02 -29.95 -14.74
N ASN A 204 -9.74 -31.07 -14.78
CA ASN A 204 -11.06 -31.17 -14.16
C ASN A 204 -11.00 -31.17 -12.62
N PHE A 205 -9.80 -31.24 -12.03
CA PHE A 205 -9.62 -31.23 -10.57
C PHE A 205 -10.13 -29.93 -9.94
N PHE A 206 -9.96 -28.81 -10.64
CA PHE A 206 -10.33 -27.46 -10.20
C PHE A 206 -11.03 -26.66 -11.31
N GLY A 207 -11.55 -27.31 -12.37
CA GLY A 207 -12.08 -26.63 -13.56
C GLY A 207 -13.11 -25.53 -13.28
N ASN A 208 -14.04 -25.78 -12.35
CA ASN A 208 -15.08 -24.82 -11.90
C ASN A 208 -14.63 -23.93 -10.72
N SER A 209 -13.44 -24.16 -10.16
CA SER A 209 -12.88 -23.32 -9.09
C SER A 209 -12.18 -22.10 -9.66
N MET A 210 -12.11 -21.01 -8.88
CA MET A 210 -11.22 -19.88 -9.15
C MET A 210 -9.74 -20.28 -9.24
N GLU A 211 -9.37 -21.42 -8.67
CA GLU A 211 -8.03 -21.99 -8.78
C GLU A 211 -7.61 -22.25 -10.23
N ASN A 212 -8.57 -22.46 -11.14
CA ASN A 212 -8.34 -22.48 -12.59
C ASN A 212 -8.08 -21.05 -13.13
N GLY A 213 -7.01 -20.43 -12.65
CA GLY A 213 -6.67 -19.05 -12.92
C GLY A 213 -5.19 -18.82 -13.19
N ILE A 214 -4.83 -17.56 -13.33
CA ILE A 214 -3.47 -17.06 -13.53
C ILE A 214 -3.14 -16.11 -12.38
N TRP A 215 -1.93 -16.20 -11.84
CA TRP A 215 -1.42 -15.25 -10.84
C TRP A 215 -0.29 -14.47 -11.48
N LEU A 216 -0.33 -13.15 -11.34
CA LEU A 216 0.69 -12.23 -11.80
C LEU A 216 1.14 -11.35 -10.63
N ARG A 217 2.45 -11.18 -10.50
CA ARG A 217 2.98 -10.08 -9.69
C ARG A 217 2.65 -8.76 -10.39
N HIS A 218 2.27 -7.75 -9.63
CA HIS A 218 1.74 -6.49 -10.18
C HIS A 218 2.68 -5.81 -11.20
N ASP A 219 4.00 -5.90 -11.02
CA ASP A 219 5.04 -5.37 -11.91
C ASP A 219 5.26 -6.22 -13.19
N TYR A 220 4.53 -7.33 -13.35
CA TYR A 220 4.43 -8.12 -14.58
C TYR A 220 3.04 -8.03 -15.24
N CYS A 221 2.14 -7.23 -14.67
CA CYS A 221 0.85 -6.93 -15.28
C CYS A 221 0.96 -5.65 -16.11
N GLY A 222 1.06 -5.77 -17.43
CA GLY A 222 1.16 -4.62 -18.33
C GLY A 222 2.55 -4.00 -18.45
N SER A 223 2.63 -2.88 -19.17
CA SER A 223 3.87 -2.19 -19.54
C SER A 223 4.02 -0.79 -18.97
N ILE A 224 2.99 -0.30 -18.28
CA ILE A 224 2.92 1.01 -17.62
C ILE A 224 2.71 0.86 -16.11
N GLY A 225 2.72 1.98 -15.38
CA GLY A 225 2.54 1.99 -13.93
C GLY A 225 3.70 1.29 -13.22
N THR A 226 3.41 0.18 -12.54
CA THR A 226 4.45 -0.66 -11.92
C THR A 226 5.06 -1.68 -12.88
N GLY A 227 4.46 -1.87 -14.07
CA GLY A 227 4.93 -2.77 -15.10
C GLY A 227 6.07 -2.19 -15.96
N SER A 228 6.50 -2.97 -16.95
CA SER A 228 7.51 -2.57 -17.93
C SER A 228 7.29 -3.29 -19.26
N VAL A 229 7.82 -2.74 -20.36
CA VAL A 229 7.76 -3.38 -21.68
C VAL A 229 8.34 -4.81 -21.63
N SER A 230 9.46 -5.01 -20.92
CA SER A 230 10.09 -6.33 -20.77
C SER A 230 9.26 -7.32 -19.96
N SER A 231 8.59 -6.88 -18.89
CA SER A 231 7.80 -7.75 -18.02
C SER A 231 6.40 -8.05 -18.59
N SER A 232 5.88 -7.19 -19.47
CA SER A 232 4.54 -7.31 -20.07
C SER A 232 4.27 -8.62 -20.82
N ARG A 233 5.33 -9.33 -21.28
CA ARG A 233 5.22 -10.59 -22.01
C ARG A 233 4.93 -11.80 -21.13
N THR A 234 5.10 -11.67 -19.81
CA THR A 234 4.83 -12.76 -18.86
C THR A 234 3.37 -13.19 -18.90
N PHE A 235 2.43 -12.26 -19.15
CA PHE A 235 1.03 -12.63 -19.20
C PHE A 235 0.70 -13.57 -20.38
N ALA A 236 1.26 -13.31 -21.57
CA ALA A 236 1.13 -14.22 -22.70
C ALA A 236 1.74 -15.60 -22.41
N HIS A 237 2.90 -15.63 -21.74
CA HIS A 237 3.55 -16.88 -21.30
C HIS A 237 2.64 -17.70 -20.36
N GLU A 238 2.08 -17.08 -19.32
CA GLU A 238 1.15 -17.76 -18.41
C GLU A 238 -0.14 -18.17 -19.12
N VAL A 239 -0.67 -17.38 -20.06
CA VAL A 239 -1.83 -17.80 -20.87
C VAL A 239 -1.50 -19.00 -21.75
N GLY A 240 -0.28 -19.09 -22.28
CA GLY A 240 0.20 -20.27 -23.00
C GLY A 240 0.17 -21.53 -22.12
N HIS A 241 0.72 -21.44 -20.91
CA HIS A 241 0.63 -22.51 -19.92
C HIS A 241 -0.79 -22.86 -19.53
N TRP A 242 -1.62 -21.84 -19.28
CA TRP A 242 -3.04 -22.03 -19.02
C TRP A 242 -3.58 -22.84 -20.19
N LEU A 243 -3.39 -22.46 -21.45
CA LEU A 243 -3.80 -23.17 -22.67
C LEU A 243 -2.94 -24.42 -23.05
N ASN A 244 -2.32 -25.08 -22.07
CA ASN A 244 -1.65 -26.38 -22.22
C ASN A 244 -0.32 -26.38 -22.99
N LEU A 245 0.35 -25.24 -23.13
CA LEU A 245 1.71 -25.18 -23.65
C LEU A 245 2.73 -25.42 -22.53
N PRO A 246 3.69 -26.32 -22.69
CA PRO A 246 4.87 -26.38 -21.83
C PRO A 246 5.89 -25.31 -22.24
N HIS A 247 6.96 -25.18 -21.44
CA HIS A 247 8.15 -24.46 -21.89
C HIS A 247 8.73 -25.14 -23.13
N THR A 248 9.39 -24.38 -24.00
CA THR A 248 9.98 -24.90 -25.26
C THR A 248 11.04 -25.99 -25.05
N TRP A 249 11.68 -26.03 -23.88
CA TRP A 249 12.65 -27.06 -23.50
C TRP A 249 12.02 -28.23 -22.71
N GLY A 250 10.69 -28.27 -22.62
CA GLY A 250 9.93 -29.37 -22.05
C GLY A 250 9.70 -29.27 -20.54
N SER A 251 10.02 -30.35 -19.82
CA SER A 251 9.41 -30.68 -18.51
C SER A 251 10.10 -30.09 -17.27
N THR A 252 11.01 -29.12 -17.44
CA THR A 252 11.77 -28.52 -16.33
C THR A 252 11.51 -27.02 -16.23
N ASN A 253 11.81 -26.45 -15.06
CA ASN A 253 11.78 -24.99 -14.84
C ASN A 253 13.19 -24.38 -14.94
N GLU A 254 14.14 -25.14 -15.46
CA GLU A 254 15.58 -24.85 -15.38
C GLU A 254 16.15 -24.79 -16.80
N PRO A 255 16.12 -23.60 -17.44
CA PRO A 255 16.70 -23.42 -18.77
C PRO A 255 18.24 -23.50 -18.70
N GLY A 256 18.86 -23.88 -19.80
CA GLY A 256 20.32 -24.00 -19.95
C GLY A 256 20.88 -25.37 -19.55
N LEU A 257 20.05 -26.32 -19.10
CA LEU A 257 20.51 -27.67 -18.74
C LEU A 257 20.71 -28.54 -19.98
N PRO A 258 21.89 -29.16 -20.18
CA PRO A 258 22.11 -30.09 -21.30
C PRO A 258 21.13 -31.28 -21.33
N SER A 259 20.63 -31.70 -20.17
CA SER A 259 19.64 -32.77 -20.06
C SER A 259 18.29 -32.42 -20.70
N ASN A 260 17.99 -31.13 -20.90
CA ASN A 260 16.75 -30.70 -21.53
C ASN A 260 16.68 -31.16 -23.00
N CYS A 261 17.81 -31.43 -23.66
CA CYS A 261 17.80 -32.02 -25.02
C CYS A 261 17.20 -33.45 -25.08
N SER A 262 16.97 -34.09 -23.94
CA SER A 262 16.25 -35.37 -23.84
C SER A 262 14.76 -35.19 -23.52
N SER A 263 14.29 -33.95 -23.40
CA SER A 263 12.89 -33.55 -23.23
C SER A 263 12.45 -32.78 -24.49
N ASP A 264 11.14 -32.54 -24.59
CA ASP A 264 10.50 -31.84 -25.69
C ASP A 264 9.21 -31.18 -25.15
N ASP A 265 8.79 -30.09 -25.78
CA ASP A 265 7.52 -29.41 -25.49
C ASP A 265 6.32 -30.11 -26.18
N GLY A 266 6.61 -31.07 -27.08
CA GLY A 266 5.62 -31.86 -27.77
C GLY A 266 4.93 -31.11 -28.91
N VAL A 267 5.51 -30.01 -29.37
CA VAL A 267 5.03 -29.21 -30.50
C VAL A 267 6.02 -29.33 -31.66
N ALA A 268 5.52 -29.70 -32.85
CA ALA A 268 6.40 -30.12 -33.94
C ALA A 268 7.21 -28.98 -34.60
N ASP A 269 6.74 -27.74 -34.51
CA ASP A 269 7.36 -26.56 -35.14
C ASP A 269 8.12 -25.67 -34.14
N THR A 270 8.28 -26.12 -32.91
CA THR A 270 9.19 -25.55 -31.91
C THR A 270 10.47 -26.40 -31.90
N PRO A 271 11.63 -25.87 -32.35
CA PRO A 271 12.87 -26.62 -32.31
C PRO A 271 13.28 -26.96 -30.87
N ASN A 272 13.78 -28.18 -30.67
CA ASN A 272 14.26 -28.59 -29.35
C ASN A 272 15.40 -27.68 -28.88
N THR A 273 15.38 -27.30 -27.61
CA THR A 273 16.30 -26.32 -27.01
C THR A 273 16.58 -26.70 -25.57
N ILE A 274 17.72 -26.24 -25.04
CA ILE A 274 17.97 -26.33 -23.60
C ILE A 274 17.24 -25.24 -22.81
N GLY A 275 16.61 -24.28 -23.47
CA GLY A 275 16.00 -23.09 -22.88
C GLY A 275 17.01 -21.96 -22.68
N SER A 276 16.58 -20.72 -22.87
CA SER A 276 17.46 -19.54 -22.78
C SER A 276 16.89 -18.46 -21.86
N ARG A 277 17.78 -17.77 -21.14
CA ARG A 277 17.45 -16.57 -20.34
C ARG A 277 17.87 -15.28 -21.03
N TRP A 278 18.55 -15.37 -22.17
CA TRP A 278 19.20 -14.25 -22.83
C TRP A 278 18.83 -14.18 -24.31
N CYS A 279 18.99 -13.00 -24.90
CA CYS A 279 18.69 -12.78 -26.32
C CYS A 279 19.90 -13.07 -27.21
N ASN A 280 20.27 -14.34 -27.29
CA ASN A 280 21.30 -14.81 -28.22
C ASN A 280 20.66 -15.31 -29.52
N TYR A 281 20.53 -14.43 -30.51
CA TYR A 281 19.92 -14.76 -31.80
C TYR A 281 20.68 -15.78 -32.65
N ASN A 282 21.91 -16.16 -32.26
CA ASN A 282 22.69 -17.22 -32.92
C ASN A 282 22.70 -18.52 -32.09
N GLU A 283 21.81 -18.66 -31.11
CA GLU A 283 21.79 -19.83 -30.23
C GLU A 283 21.39 -21.08 -31.00
N THR A 284 22.27 -22.08 -31.00
CA THR A 284 22.01 -23.42 -31.54
C THR A 284 22.26 -24.42 -30.43
N THR A 285 21.20 -25.08 -29.96
CA THR A 285 21.27 -26.08 -28.90
C THR A 285 20.48 -27.31 -29.31
N CYS A 286 20.78 -28.47 -28.71
CA CYS A 286 20.14 -29.74 -29.06
C CYS A 286 20.18 -30.12 -30.56
N GLY A 287 21.11 -29.54 -31.33
CA GLY A 287 21.27 -29.80 -32.77
C GLY A 287 20.44 -28.90 -33.69
N THR A 288 19.66 -27.95 -33.16
CA THR A 288 18.80 -27.04 -33.92
C THR A 288 18.98 -25.58 -33.50
N HIS A 289 18.64 -24.65 -34.40
CA HIS A 289 18.59 -23.23 -34.06
C HIS A 289 17.44 -22.98 -33.06
N SER A 290 17.75 -22.42 -31.90
CA SER A 290 16.77 -22.21 -30.81
C SER A 290 15.79 -21.10 -31.18
N ASN A 291 14.49 -21.33 -31.01
CA ASN A 291 13.49 -20.26 -31.11
C ASN A 291 13.40 -19.45 -29.80
N ILE A 292 14.45 -18.67 -29.51
CA ILE A 292 14.53 -17.87 -28.28
C ILE A 292 13.48 -16.74 -28.22
N GLU A 293 12.82 -16.41 -29.32
CA GLU A 293 11.80 -15.36 -29.42
C GLU A 293 10.38 -15.89 -29.12
N ASN A 294 10.24 -17.17 -28.79
CA ASN A 294 8.98 -17.81 -28.45
C ASN A 294 8.46 -17.32 -27.08
N TYR A 295 7.16 -17.08 -26.92
CA TYR A 295 6.60 -16.68 -25.62
C TYR A 295 6.81 -17.72 -24.50
N MET A 296 6.96 -19.01 -24.83
CA MET A 296 7.21 -20.08 -23.86
C MET A 296 8.70 -20.24 -23.48
N GLU A 297 9.57 -19.34 -23.93
CA GLU A 297 10.95 -19.19 -23.46
C GLU A 297 11.06 -18.30 -22.20
N TYR A 298 12.23 -18.27 -21.58
CA TYR A 298 12.58 -17.33 -20.50
C TYR A 298 13.44 -16.15 -20.97
N SER A 299 13.70 -16.05 -22.27
CA SER A 299 14.45 -14.94 -22.84
C SER A 299 13.71 -13.61 -22.65
N SER A 300 14.41 -12.49 -22.76
CA SER A 300 13.80 -11.15 -22.70
C SER A 300 13.24 -10.66 -24.05
N CYS A 301 13.37 -11.41 -25.14
CA CYS A 301 13.04 -11.01 -26.53
C CYS A 301 11.81 -11.74 -27.10
N ARG A 302 10.99 -12.29 -26.20
CA ARG A 302 9.79 -13.05 -26.53
C ARG A 302 8.75 -12.20 -27.25
N LYS A 303 8.27 -12.67 -28.39
CA LYS A 303 7.34 -11.92 -29.27
C LYS A 303 6.55 -12.79 -30.25
N MET A 304 6.56 -14.13 -30.14
CA MET A 304 5.76 -14.98 -31.01
C MET A 304 5.29 -16.31 -30.38
N PHE A 305 4.15 -16.83 -30.85
CA PHE A 305 3.73 -18.22 -30.74
C PHE A 305 3.79 -18.90 -32.12
N THR A 306 4.00 -20.21 -32.17
CA THR A 306 4.03 -20.98 -33.43
C THR A 306 2.65 -21.52 -33.83
N ASN A 307 2.48 -21.93 -35.09
CA ASN A 307 1.24 -22.55 -35.58
C ASN A 307 0.93 -23.90 -34.89
N GLY A 308 1.95 -24.65 -34.50
CA GLY A 308 1.81 -25.84 -33.67
C GLY A 308 1.30 -25.51 -32.26
N GLN A 309 1.84 -24.47 -31.63
CA GLN A 309 1.37 -23.98 -30.34
C GLN A 309 -0.09 -23.52 -30.42
N LYS A 310 -0.49 -22.81 -31.49
CA LYS A 310 -1.90 -22.47 -31.78
C LYS A 310 -2.79 -23.71 -31.78
N SER A 311 -2.39 -24.78 -32.48
CA SER A 311 -3.16 -26.02 -32.56
C SER A 311 -3.43 -26.61 -31.17
N ARG A 312 -2.40 -26.65 -30.33
CA ARG A 312 -2.47 -27.16 -28.96
C ARG A 312 -3.36 -26.30 -28.06
N MET A 313 -3.20 -24.97 -28.12
CA MET A 313 -4.02 -24.03 -27.36
C MET A 313 -5.50 -24.10 -27.74
N ARG A 314 -5.80 -24.15 -29.04
CA ARG A 314 -7.19 -24.31 -29.52
C ARG A 314 -7.76 -25.67 -29.18
N THR A 315 -6.94 -26.72 -29.11
CA THR A 315 -7.38 -28.04 -28.61
C THR A 315 -7.83 -27.95 -27.16
N ALA A 316 -7.05 -27.28 -26.29
CA ALA A 316 -7.43 -27.06 -24.90
C ALA A 316 -8.76 -26.29 -24.77
N LEU A 317 -8.99 -25.27 -25.60
CA LEU A 317 -10.26 -24.53 -25.64
C LEU A 317 -11.43 -25.34 -26.20
N ASN A 318 -11.21 -26.41 -26.95
CA ASN A 318 -12.28 -27.24 -27.50
C ASN A 318 -12.46 -28.57 -26.75
N SER A 319 -11.62 -28.83 -25.76
CA SER A 319 -11.68 -30.02 -24.92
C SER A 319 -12.59 -29.78 -23.72
N ASN A 320 -13.22 -30.83 -23.21
CA ASN A 320 -13.92 -30.75 -21.93
C ASN A 320 -12.96 -30.75 -20.73
N VAL A 321 -11.67 -31.05 -20.93
CA VAL A 321 -10.66 -31.03 -19.87
C VAL A 321 -10.52 -29.62 -19.30
N GLY A 322 -10.82 -29.48 -18.01
CA GLY A 322 -10.76 -28.20 -17.29
C GLY A 322 -11.88 -27.22 -17.65
N GLY A 323 -12.92 -27.66 -18.36
CA GLY A 323 -14.15 -26.88 -18.61
C GLY A 323 -14.02 -25.70 -19.57
N ARG A 324 -12.87 -25.48 -20.20
CA ARG A 324 -12.61 -24.28 -21.01
C ARG A 324 -13.39 -24.22 -22.32
N ASN A 325 -13.93 -25.34 -22.79
CA ASN A 325 -14.87 -25.36 -23.90
C ASN A 325 -16.18 -24.63 -23.62
N ASN A 326 -16.51 -24.36 -22.36
CA ASN A 326 -17.68 -23.54 -22.02
C ASN A 326 -17.43 -22.04 -22.24
N LEU A 327 -16.17 -21.58 -22.11
CA LEU A 327 -15.83 -20.15 -22.05
C LEU A 327 -16.30 -19.32 -23.24
N TRP A 328 -16.20 -19.89 -24.45
CA TRP A 328 -16.56 -19.22 -25.71
C TRP A 328 -17.94 -19.64 -26.24
N THR A 329 -18.74 -20.36 -25.46
CA THR A 329 -20.10 -20.73 -25.88
C THR A 329 -21.02 -19.51 -25.84
N PRO A 330 -22.02 -19.39 -26.74
CA PRO A 330 -22.98 -18.29 -26.71
C PRO A 330 -23.70 -18.16 -25.35
N SER A 331 -23.99 -19.29 -24.69
CA SER A 331 -24.63 -19.30 -23.36
C SER A 331 -23.72 -18.67 -22.30
N ASN A 332 -22.43 -18.98 -22.31
CA ASN A 332 -21.49 -18.43 -21.35
C ASN A 332 -21.17 -16.95 -21.64
N MET A 333 -21.07 -16.58 -22.92
CA MET A 333 -20.92 -15.18 -23.32
C MET A 333 -22.08 -14.32 -22.81
N ALA A 334 -23.32 -14.83 -22.87
CA ALA A 334 -24.49 -14.17 -22.29
C ALA A 334 -24.46 -14.10 -20.75
N ALA A 335 -24.02 -15.17 -20.09
CA ALA A 335 -23.90 -15.23 -18.63
C ALA A 335 -22.86 -14.24 -18.08
N THR A 336 -21.74 -14.07 -18.79
CA THR A 336 -20.63 -13.18 -18.41
C THR A 336 -20.75 -11.77 -19.01
N GLY A 337 -21.71 -11.55 -19.92
CA GLY A 337 -22.04 -10.26 -20.52
C GLY A 337 -21.06 -9.76 -21.57
N ILE A 338 -20.38 -10.68 -22.27
CA ILE A 338 -19.51 -10.35 -23.42
C ILE A 338 -20.20 -10.56 -24.78
N ASP A 339 -21.46 -11.01 -24.79
CA ASP A 339 -22.26 -11.23 -26.00
C ASP A 339 -22.87 -9.96 -26.58
N VAL A 340 -23.07 -8.94 -25.75
CA VAL A 340 -23.68 -7.65 -26.12
C VAL A 340 -22.89 -6.49 -25.54
N ALA A 341 -23.10 -5.29 -26.09
CA ALA A 341 -22.60 -4.08 -25.47
C ALA A 341 -23.20 -3.95 -24.05
N PRO A 342 -22.38 -3.83 -23.00
CA PRO A 342 -22.89 -3.74 -21.64
C PRO A 342 -23.60 -2.40 -21.41
N PRO A 343 -24.65 -2.36 -20.57
CA PRO A 343 -25.29 -1.11 -20.20
C PRO A 343 -24.33 -0.24 -19.36
N PHE A 344 -24.52 1.08 -19.39
CA PHE A 344 -23.79 1.98 -18.51
C PHE A 344 -24.18 1.74 -17.06
N CYS A 345 -23.25 1.23 -16.25
CA CYS A 345 -23.61 0.61 -14.97
C CYS A 345 -23.14 1.37 -13.73
N LYS A 346 -22.07 2.16 -13.85
CA LYS A 346 -21.55 2.92 -12.72
C LYS A 346 -20.85 4.18 -13.20
N ALA A 347 -21.16 5.29 -12.54
CA ALA A 347 -20.26 6.43 -12.46
C ALA A 347 -19.29 6.19 -11.30
N GLY A 348 -18.01 6.44 -11.54
CA GLY A 348 -16.95 6.13 -10.59
C GLY A 348 -15.77 7.07 -10.79
N PHE A 349 -15.09 7.45 -9.71
CA PHE A 349 -13.80 8.13 -9.82
C PHE A 349 -12.73 7.65 -8.84
N PHE A 350 -11.49 7.82 -9.28
CA PHE A 350 -10.28 7.66 -8.50
C PHE A 350 -9.64 9.03 -8.23
N ALA A 351 -9.05 9.18 -7.05
CA ALA A 351 -8.18 10.30 -6.71
C ALA A 351 -6.83 9.77 -6.20
N ASN A 352 -5.73 10.39 -6.60
CA ASN A 352 -4.39 9.97 -6.17
C ASN A 352 -4.09 10.28 -4.69
N SER A 353 -4.86 11.17 -4.07
CA SER A 353 -4.87 11.42 -2.63
C SER A 353 -6.23 11.97 -2.19
N TYR A 354 -6.60 11.71 -0.95
CA TYR A 354 -7.78 12.28 -0.29
C TYR A 354 -7.42 13.29 0.80
N ILE A 355 -6.12 13.44 1.10
CA ILE A 355 -5.59 14.41 2.05
C ILE A 355 -4.49 15.22 1.33
N THR A 356 -4.56 16.54 1.42
CA THR A 356 -3.58 17.44 0.81
C THR A 356 -3.40 18.71 1.65
N CYS A 357 -2.50 19.62 1.26
CA CYS A 357 -2.39 20.96 1.85
C CYS A 357 -3.03 22.02 0.96
N SER A 358 -3.43 23.14 1.55
CA SER A 358 -3.88 24.31 0.80
C SER A 358 -2.78 24.78 -0.17
N GLY A 359 -3.13 24.98 -1.44
CA GLY A 359 -2.22 25.32 -2.55
C GLY A 359 -1.73 24.12 -3.36
N ASP A 360 -1.89 22.89 -2.85
CA ASP A 360 -1.55 21.67 -3.59
C ASP A 360 -2.68 21.21 -4.52
N SER A 361 -2.33 20.33 -5.46
CA SER A 361 -3.29 19.74 -6.41
C SER A 361 -3.46 18.25 -6.21
N ILE A 362 -4.69 17.77 -6.46
CA ILE A 362 -5.07 16.36 -6.49
C ILE A 362 -5.41 16.00 -7.94
N LEU A 363 -4.98 14.81 -8.37
CA LEU A 363 -5.33 14.23 -9.66
C LEU A 363 -6.57 13.35 -9.47
N PHE A 364 -7.62 13.69 -10.20
CA PHE A 364 -8.86 12.91 -10.30
C PHE A 364 -8.96 12.28 -11.68
N GLU A 365 -9.35 11.02 -11.73
CA GLU A 365 -9.55 10.27 -12.97
C GLU A 365 -10.91 9.57 -12.94
N ASP A 366 -11.59 9.57 -14.09
CA ASP A 366 -12.78 8.77 -14.31
C ASP A 366 -12.46 7.28 -14.17
N ASP A 367 -13.25 6.59 -13.34
CA ASP A 367 -13.28 5.14 -13.20
C ASP A 367 -14.70 4.58 -13.49
N SER A 368 -15.53 5.36 -14.18
CA SER A 368 -16.82 4.89 -14.68
C SER A 368 -16.60 3.73 -15.67
N TYR A 369 -17.61 2.88 -15.86
CA TYR A 369 -17.47 1.73 -16.77
C TYR A 369 -18.68 1.49 -17.64
N HIS A 370 -18.39 0.85 -18.79
CA HIS A 370 -19.28 0.61 -19.92
C HIS A 370 -19.52 1.86 -20.80
N ASN A 371 -18.40 2.40 -21.29
CA ASN A 371 -18.30 3.47 -22.29
C ASN A 371 -18.90 4.82 -21.88
N PRO A 372 -18.38 5.46 -20.81
CA PRO A 372 -18.65 6.88 -20.56
C PRO A 372 -18.11 7.71 -21.73
N ILE A 373 -18.91 8.62 -22.27
CA ILE A 373 -18.56 9.53 -23.37
C ILE A 373 -18.52 11.00 -22.95
N GLY A 374 -18.98 11.33 -21.75
CA GLY A 374 -19.00 12.70 -21.23
C GLY A 374 -19.04 12.73 -19.71
N TRP A 375 -18.44 13.78 -19.14
CA TRP A 375 -18.25 13.96 -17.70
C TRP A 375 -18.71 15.35 -17.28
N GLN A 376 -19.27 15.44 -16.08
CA GLN A 376 -19.54 16.67 -15.37
C GLN A 376 -19.08 16.48 -13.92
N TRP A 377 -17.99 17.15 -13.59
CA TRP A 377 -17.40 17.15 -12.26
C TRP A 377 -17.84 18.39 -11.48
N ASP A 378 -18.07 18.22 -10.19
CA ASP A 378 -18.16 19.29 -9.20
C ASP A 378 -17.09 19.03 -8.12
N PHE A 379 -16.19 19.99 -7.95
CA PHE A 379 -15.11 19.98 -6.98
C PHE A 379 -15.32 21.13 -6.02
N GLU A 380 -16.04 20.89 -4.92
CA GLU A 380 -16.35 21.92 -3.95
C GLU A 380 -15.05 22.55 -3.42
N GLY A 381 -14.93 23.90 -3.48
CA GLY A 381 -13.71 24.59 -3.04
C GLY A 381 -12.45 24.37 -3.91
N GLY A 382 -12.54 23.52 -4.95
CA GLY A 382 -11.48 23.24 -5.90
C GLY A 382 -11.37 24.27 -7.03
N SER A 383 -10.20 24.31 -7.67
CA SER A 383 -9.93 25.09 -8.88
C SER A 383 -9.29 24.19 -9.95
N PRO A 384 -9.97 23.93 -11.09
CA PRO A 384 -11.31 24.41 -11.42
C PRO A 384 -12.38 23.79 -10.51
N SER A 385 -13.46 24.51 -10.25
CA SER A 385 -14.58 24.02 -9.42
C SER A 385 -15.50 23.08 -10.19
N ILE A 386 -15.49 23.13 -11.52
CA ILE A 386 -16.21 22.22 -12.39
C ILE A 386 -15.32 21.79 -13.55
N SER A 387 -15.55 20.61 -14.10
CA SER A 387 -14.84 20.14 -15.30
C SER A 387 -15.68 19.19 -16.13
N SER A 388 -15.29 19.02 -17.40
CA SER A 388 -15.84 18.03 -18.33
C SER A 388 -14.79 17.07 -18.90
N LEU A 389 -13.57 17.11 -18.36
CA LEU A 389 -12.49 16.21 -18.78
C LEU A 389 -12.56 14.88 -18.00
N PRO A 390 -12.12 13.76 -18.60
CA PRO A 390 -12.02 12.49 -17.90
C PRO A 390 -10.90 12.47 -16.84
N ILE A 391 -9.88 13.32 -17.00
CA ILE A 391 -8.76 13.46 -16.08
C ILE A 391 -8.64 14.93 -15.70
N ASN A 392 -8.55 15.20 -14.39
CA ASN A 392 -8.58 16.54 -13.84
C ASN A 392 -7.49 16.73 -12.80
N GLN A 393 -6.71 17.79 -12.94
CA GLN A 393 -5.83 18.26 -11.87
C GLN A 393 -6.50 19.45 -11.17
N VAL A 394 -6.88 19.27 -9.91
CA VAL A 394 -7.67 20.24 -9.14
C VAL A 394 -6.85 20.77 -7.99
N THR A 395 -6.69 22.09 -7.91
CA THR A 395 -5.98 22.78 -6.82
C THR A 395 -6.95 23.24 -5.75
N TYR A 396 -6.68 22.93 -4.48
CA TYR A 396 -7.47 23.41 -3.35
C TYR A 396 -6.70 24.49 -2.61
N ASN A 397 -7.16 25.75 -2.67
CA ASN A 397 -6.40 26.88 -2.12
C ASN A 397 -6.72 27.21 -0.66
N GLN A 398 -7.76 26.61 -0.09
CA GLN A 398 -8.21 26.85 1.28
C GLN A 398 -8.26 25.53 2.04
N SER A 399 -7.91 25.57 3.33
CA SER A 399 -8.08 24.42 4.21
C SER A 399 -9.56 24.17 4.49
N GLY A 400 -9.98 22.91 4.51
CA GLY A 400 -11.38 22.53 4.66
C GLY A 400 -11.60 21.06 4.39
N ILE A 401 -12.86 20.65 4.48
CA ILE A 401 -13.33 19.34 4.05
C ILE A 401 -14.29 19.62 2.89
N TYR A 402 -14.17 18.85 1.80
CA TYR A 402 -14.86 19.13 0.54
C TYR A 402 -15.47 17.88 -0.08
N ASP A 403 -16.64 18.07 -0.68
CA ASP A 403 -17.34 17.07 -1.47
C ASP A 403 -16.77 16.98 -2.89
N VAL A 404 -16.90 15.80 -3.50
CA VAL A 404 -16.63 15.61 -4.94
C VAL A 404 -17.75 14.81 -5.57
N ASP A 405 -18.32 15.36 -6.64
CA ASP A 405 -19.34 14.72 -7.46
C ASP A 405 -18.83 14.49 -8.88
N LEU A 406 -19.13 13.31 -9.42
CA LEU A 406 -18.96 12.99 -10.83
C LEU A 406 -20.30 12.51 -11.41
N THR A 407 -20.82 13.23 -12.40
CA THR A 407 -21.85 12.72 -13.30
C THR A 407 -21.21 12.30 -14.62
N ALA A 408 -21.29 11.02 -14.94
CA ALA A 408 -20.81 10.47 -16.21
C ALA A 408 -22.01 10.10 -17.09
N THR A 409 -21.84 10.26 -18.40
CA THR A 409 -22.89 10.04 -19.42
C THR A 409 -22.37 9.05 -20.47
N ALA A 410 -23.22 8.11 -20.89
CA ALA A 410 -22.88 7.14 -21.95
C ALA A 410 -23.51 7.49 -23.31
N ASP A 411 -24.59 8.27 -23.28
CA ASP A 411 -25.24 8.86 -24.44
C ASP A 411 -26.03 10.12 -24.00
N ASN A 412 -26.91 10.64 -24.86
CA ASN A 412 -27.70 11.84 -24.57
C ASN A 412 -28.84 11.62 -23.54
N ILE A 413 -29.03 10.40 -23.02
CA ILE A 413 -30.15 10.01 -22.15
C ILE A 413 -29.65 9.31 -20.87
N SER A 414 -28.67 8.41 -20.99
CA SER A 414 -28.14 7.61 -19.90
C SER A 414 -26.98 8.31 -19.18
N PHE A 415 -27.23 8.68 -17.93
CA PHE A 415 -26.24 9.23 -17.01
C PHE A 415 -26.33 8.57 -15.63
N LEU A 416 -25.21 8.54 -14.92
CA LEU A 416 -25.09 8.08 -13.55
C LEU A 416 -24.23 9.08 -12.78
N THR A 417 -24.46 9.17 -11.48
CA THR A 417 -23.74 10.09 -10.61
C THR A 417 -23.12 9.33 -9.44
N GLU A 418 -21.85 9.60 -9.16
CA GLU A 418 -21.19 9.26 -7.91
C GLU A 418 -20.99 10.53 -7.09
N SER A 419 -21.47 10.51 -5.84
CA SER A 419 -21.30 11.59 -4.88
C SER A 419 -20.53 11.06 -3.68
N LYS A 420 -19.36 11.65 -3.39
CA LYS A 420 -18.56 11.33 -2.20
C LYS A 420 -18.48 12.57 -1.30
N PRO A 421 -19.37 12.69 -0.30
CA PRO A 421 -19.32 13.80 0.63
C PRO A 421 -18.12 13.69 1.55
N ASP A 422 -17.59 14.84 1.99
CA ASP A 422 -16.48 15.00 2.92
C ASP A 422 -15.20 14.22 2.54
N ILE A 423 -15.02 13.92 1.25
CA ILE A 423 -14.01 12.96 0.78
C ILE A 423 -12.61 13.57 0.69
N ILE A 424 -12.50 14.89 0.47
CA ILE A 424 -11.22 15.59 0.40
C ILE A 424 -11.00 16.38 1.68
N THR A 425 -9.90 16.11 2.38
CA THR A 425 -9.42 16.94 3.48
C THR A 425 -8.22 17.78 3.05
N VAL A 426 -8.34 19.08 3.17
CA VAL A 426 -7.28 20.05 2.86
C VAL A 426 -6.78 20.66 4.16
N LEU A 427 -5.53 20.35 4.51
CA LEU A 427 -4.82 20.88 5.66
C LEU A 427 -4.32 22.30 5.38
N ASP A 428 -4.22 23.13 6.41
CA ASP A 428 -3.57 24.45 6.28
C ASP A 428 -2.08 24.26 6.00
N TYR A 429 -1.60 24.84 4.90
CA TYR A 429 -0.18 24.83 4.54
C TYR A 429 0.70 25.44 5.63
N ASN A 430 0.23 26.48 6.32
CA ASN A 430 1.00 27.16 7.36
C ASN A 430 0.94 26.45 8.72
N GLY A 431 0.17 25.37 8.84
CA GLY A 431 0.14 24.50 10.01
C GLY A 431 -0.15 25.20 11.35
N VAL A 432 -0.19 24.39 12.40
CA VAL A 432 -0.29 24.91 13.77
C VAL A 432 1.07 25.40 14.23
N SER A 433 1.11 26.61 14.80
CA SER A 433 2.34 27.18 15.35
C SER A 433 2.84 26.37 16.56
N ILE A 434 4.16 26.25 16.67
CA ILE A 434 4.82 25.65 17.84
C ILE A 434 5.22 26.73 18.87
N PRO A 435 5.33 26.42 20.18
CA PRO A 435 5.24 25.10 20.79
C PRO A 435 3.82 24.52 20.82
N TYR A 436 3.72 23.21 20.57
CA TYR A 436 2.48 22.45 20.61
C TYR A 436 2.55 21.38 21.70
N TYR A 437 1.49 21.26 22.48
CA TYR A 437 1.34 20.23 23.50
C TYR A 437 -0.02 19.55 23.39
N GLU A 438 -0.02 18.23 23.45
CA GLU A 438 -1.21 17.39 23.40
C GLU A 438 -1.17 16.34 24.53
N GLY A 439 -2.12 16.46 25.46
CA GLY A 439 -2.38 15.47 26.51
C GLY A 439 -3.67 14.66 26.27
N PHE A 440 -4.32 14.83 25.12
CA PHE A 440 -5.52 14.07 24.70
C PHE A 440 -6.79 14.28 25.56
N GLU A 441 -6.84 15.33 26.38
CA GLU A 441 -7.98 15.60 27.28
C GLU A 441 -9.28 15.95 26.53
N ILE A 442 -9.14 16.69 25.43
CA ILE A 442 -10.24 17.15 24.56
C ILE A 442 -10.08 16.69 23.10
N SER A 443 -9.08 15.84 22.83
CA SER A 443 -8.78 15.37 21.49
C SER A 443 -9.95 14.58 20.90
N ASN A 444 -10.26 14.86 19.64
CA ASN A 444 -11.19 14.09 18.83
C ASN A 444 -10.43 13.51 17.63
N LEU A 445 -10.27 12.18 17.60
CA LEU A 445 -9.58 11.49 16.51
C LEU A 445 -10.42 11.35 15.24
N SER A 446 -11.68 11.82 15.27
CA SER A 446 -12.56 11.94 14.10
C SER A 446 -12.54 13.36 13.49
N SER A 447 -11.74 14.28 14.04
CA SER A 447 -11.50 15.62 13.50
C SER A 447 -10.33 15.58 12.50
N PRO A 448 -10.25 16.49 11.50
CA PRO A 448 -9.11 16.61 10.58
C PRO A 448 -7.76 16.99 11.25
N SER A 449 -7.67 16.91 12.58
CA SER A 449 -6.42 17.03 13.33
C SER A 449 -5.62 15.72 13.38
N TRP A 450 -6.30 14.58 13.20
CA TRP A 450 -5.72 13.24 13.28
C TRP A 450 -6.33 12.32 12.22
N PHE A 451 -5.51 11.47 11.60
CA PHE A 451 -5.94 10.58 10.51
C PHE A 451 -5.55 9.12 10.78
N GLN A 452 -6.49 8.20 10.57
CA GLN A 452 -6.34 6.75 10.74
C GLN A 452 -7.25 5.99 9.75
N GLU A 453 -6.88 4.77 9.35
CA GLU A 453 -7.66 3.95 8.39
C GLU A 453 -8.69 2.99 9.05
N GLU A 454 -8.49 2.59 10.31
CA GLU A 454 -9.23 1.42 10.87
C GLU A 454 -9.86 1.64 12.26
N ASN A 455 -9.97 2.88 12.74
CA ASN A 455 -10.40 3.18 14.13
C ASN A 455 -9.62 2.38 15.20
N SER A 456 -8.37 2.00 14.89
CA SER A 456 -7.51 1.24 15.79
C SER A 456 -7.01 2.08 16.96
N TRP A 457 -6.97 3.41 16.78
CA TRP A 457 -6.57 4.38 17.79
C TRP A 457 -7.80 5.03 18.44
N GLU A 458 -7.77 5.13 19.77
CA GLU A 458 -8.82 5.75 20.57
C GLU A 458 -8.23 6.67 21.65
N VAL A 459 -8.99 7.68 22.04
CA VAL A 459 -8.71 8.43 23.27
C VAL A 459 -9.43 7.71 24.41
N THR A 460 -8.67 7.19 25.37
CA THR A 460 -9.20 6.43 26.50
C THR A 460 -9.13 7.20 27.80
N SER A 461 -10.09 6.98 28.70
CA SER A 461 -10.07 7.47 30.07
C SER A 461 -9.73 6.36 31.09
N GLN A 462 -9.28 5.19 30.62
CA GLN A 462 -8.92 4.07 31.50
C GLN A 462 -7.65 4.38 32.31
N VAL A 463 -6.75 5.16 31.72
CA VAL A 463 -5.46 5.53 32.28
C VAL A 463 -4.97 6.79 31.58
N SER A 464 -4.02 7.49 32.22
CA SER A 464 -3.24 8.59 31.66
C SER A 464 -1.88 8.62 32.37
N TYR A 465 -0.89 9.30 31.79
CA TYR A 465 0.29 9.67 32.55
C TYR A 465 0.00 10.90 33.41
N ASN A 466 -0.67 11.90 32.83
CA ASN A 466 -1.14 13.10 33.52
C ASN A 466 -2.52 13.50 32.97
N GLY A 467 -3.40 14.04 33.81
CA GLY A 467 -4.76 14.37 33.40
C GLY A 467 -5.71 13.16 33.45
N ALA A 468 -6.77 13.17 32.65
CA ALA A 468 -7.84 12.17 32.70
C ALA A 468 -7.87 11.22 31.51
N LYS A 469 -7.16 11.54 30.41
CA LYS A 469 -7.19 10.74 29.19
C LYS A 469 -5.81 10.56 28.59
N CYS A 470 -5.67 9.57 27.72
CA CYS A 470 -4.50 9.41 26.87
C CYS A 470 -4.89 8.76 25.54
N LEU A 471 -3.95 8.71 24.60
CA LEU A 471 -4.10 7.98 23.35
C LEU A 471 -3.79 6.49 23.58
N LYS A 472 -4.63 5.61 23.02
CA LYS A 472 -4.46 4.16 23.08
C LYS A 472 -4.59 3.55 21.68
N LEU A 473 -3.73 2.58 21.39
CA LEU A 473 -3.85 1.68 20.25
C LEU A 473 -4.39 0.33 20.72
N ASN A 474 -5.49 -0.13 20.11
CA ASN A 474 -6.07 -1.45 20.34
C ASN A 474 -5.29 -2.51 19.54
N ASN A 475 -4.27 -3.10 20.16
CA ASN A 475 -3.36 -4.07 19.55
C ASN A 475 -3.50 -5.48 20.14
N ASN A 476 -4.11 -5.62 21.32
CA ASN A 476 -4.27 -6.93 21.96
C ASN A 476 -5.17 -7.85 21.12
N GLY A 477 -4.60 -8.97 20.65
CA GLY A 477 -5.32 -9.93 19.80
C GLY A 477 -5.29 -9.60 18.31
N VAL A 478 -4.50 -8.60 17.91
CA VAL A 478 -4.20 -8.31 16.50
C VAL A 478 -3.13 -9.28 15.99
N ASP A 479 -3.27 -9.71 14.73
CA ASP A 479 -2.34 -10.63 14.08
C ASP A 479 -0.95 -9.98 13.85
N GLU A 480 0.09 -10.79 13.99
CA GLU A 480 1.49 -10.39 13.76
C GLU A 480 1.67 -9.84 12.33
N GLY A 481 2.42 -8.75 12.20
CA GLY A 481 2.66 -8.05 10.94
C GLY A 481 1.60 -7.01 10.56
N THR A 482 0.46 -6.96 11.27
CA THR A 482 -0.56 -5.91 11.05
C THR A 482 0.03 -4.53 11.34
N LYS A 483 -0.26 -3.56 10.47
CA LYS A 483 0.22 -2.18 10.60
C LYS A 483 -0.92 -1.25 10.98
N HIS A 484 -0.69 -0.42 11.98
CA HIS A 484 -1.60 0.67 12.35
C HIS A 484 -0.89 2.00 12.23
N PHE A 485 -1.62 3.03 11.85
CA PHE A 485 -1.05 4.37 11.78
C PHE A 485 -1.97 5.43 12.37
N LEU A 486 -1.34 6.50 12.86
CA LEU A 486 -2.00 7.74 13.24
C LEU A 486 -1.16 8.90 12.72
N GLU A 487 -1.71 9.65 11.77
CA GLU A 487 -1.05 10.82 11.18
C GLU A 487 -1.56 12.12 11.78
N SER A 488 -0.66 13.08 11.95
CA SER A 488 -1.01 14.40 12.47
C SER A 488 -1.53 15.34 11.37
N GLN A 489 -2.16 16.44 11.79
CA GLN A 489 -2.23 17.69 11.01
C GLN A 489 -0.84 18.31 10.75
N THR A 490 -0.82 19.45 10.06
CA THR A 490 0.37 20.24 9.78
C THR A 490 0.82 21.09 10.97
N PHE A 491 2.13 21.30 11.10
CA PHE A 491 2.77 22.17 12.08
C PHE A 491 3.81 23.06 11.40
N ASP A 492 3.89 24.32 11.84
CA ASP A 492 4.91 25.25 11.34
C ASP A 492 6.24 25.04 12.06
N LEU A 493 7.21 24.45 11.38
CA LEU A 493 8.59 24.35 11.85
C LEU A 493 9.55 25.32 11.13
N SER A 494 9.06 26.20 10.25
CA SER A 494 9.89 27.02 9.36
C SER A 494 10.81 28.01 10.10
N GLY A 495 10.39 28.46 11.29
CA GLY A 495 11.19 29.33 12.17
C GLY A 495 12.16 28.60 13.10
N ALA A 496 12.17 27.26 13.11
CA ALA A 496 12.97 26.50 14.06
C ALA A 496 14.44 26.38 13.63
N THR A 497 15.37 26.53 14.59
CA THR A 497 16.78 26.15 14.38
C THR A 497 17.09 24.75 14.93
N LYS A 498 16.27 24.31 15.88
CA LYS A 498 16.31 22.99 16.49
C LYS A 498 14.95 22.67 17.06
N VAL A 499 14.47 21.45 16.81
CA VAL A 499 13.15 21.00 17.26
C VAL A 499 13.31 19.96 18.36
N TYR A 500 12.51 20.09 19.42
CA TYR A 500 12.34 19.13 20.49
C TYR A 500 10.98 18.48 20.33
N PHE A 501 10.98 17.21 19.92
CA PHE A 501 9.78 16.38 19.87
C PHE A 501 9.91 15.26 20.91
N SER A 502 9.00 15.23 21.88
CA SER A 502 8.89 14.15 22.87
C SER A 502 7.44 13.72 23.12
N PHE A 503 7.27 12.52 23.68
CA PHE A 503 6.00 12.01 24.16
C PHE A 503 6.24 10.94 25.25
N LYS A 504 5.26 10.74 26.12
CA LYS A 504 5.20 9.61 27.04
C LYS A 504 4.57 8.40 26.37
N TYR A 505 5.04 7.22 26.70
CA TYR A 505 4.47 5.98 26.21
C TYR A 505 4.56 4.87 27.26
N ALA A 506 3.65 3.91 27.17
CA ALA A 506 3.69 2.69 27.96
C ALA A 506 3.24 1.49 27.14
N PHE A 507 3.95 0.37 27.26
CA PHE A 507 3.71 -0.86 26.52
C PHE A 507 4.27 -2.08 27.26
N SER A 508 3.62 -3.22 27.12
CA SER A 508 4.12 -4.51 27.62
C SER A 508 3.86 -5.62 26.62
N ASN A 509 4.83 -6.53 26.49
CA ASN A 509 4.65 -7.75 25.71
C ASN A 509 3.68 -8.71 26.40
N LYS A 510 3.07 -9.60 25.62
CA LYS A 510 2.33 -10.75 26.15
C LYS A 510 3.27 -11.91 26.48
N TYR A 511 4.22 -12.13 25.60
CA TYR A 511 5.24 -13.17 25.63
C TYR A 511 6.61 -12.59 25.27
N TYR A 512 7.68 -13.28 25.66
CA TYR A 512 9.04 -12.76 25.47
C TYR A 512 9.48 -12.69 24.00
N TRP A 513 8.76 -13.37 23.10
CA TRP A 513 9.05 -13.41 21.67
C TRP A 513 8.19 -12.44 20.84
N ASN A 514 7.26 -11.69 21.44
CA ASN A 514 6.56 -10.65 20.70
C ASN A 514 7.56 -9.58 20.24
N ASP A 515 7.48 -9.18 18.97
CA ASP A 515 8.43 -8.32 18.29
C ASP A 515 7.82 -6.98 17.84
N ASP A 516 6.80 -6.51 18.56
CA ASP A 516 6.09 -5.26 18.27
C ASP A 516 7.03 -4.05 18.11
N GLN A 517 6.66 -3.14 17.20
CA GLN A 517 7.48 -1.98 16.86
C GLN A 517 6.63 -0.72 16.78
N LEU A 518 7.08 0.36 17.43
CA LEU A 518 6.56 1.71 17.23
C LEU A 518 7.59 2.54 16.46
N LYS A 519 7.20 3.02 15.29
CA LYS A 519 7.98 3.95 14.48
C LYS A 519 7.35 5.34 14.51
N ILE A 520 8.22 6.34 14.48
CA ILE A 520 7.84 7.74 14.33
C ILE A 520 8.42 8.20 13.01
N LEU A 521 7.54 8.60 12.10
CA LEU A 521 7.89 9.10 10.78
C LEU A 521 7.62 10.61 10.72
N ALA A 522 8.34 11.29 9.83
CA ALA A 522 8.12 12.70 9.53
C ALA A 522 7.98 12.92 8.03
N SER A 523 7.19 13.93 7.69
CA SER A 523 7.01 14.47 6.35
C SER A 523 7.31 15.96 6.35
N ASN A 524 7.96 16.43 5.28
CA ASN A 524 8.20 17.84 4.98
C ASN A 524 7.46 18.29 3.71
N ASP A 525 6.46 17.52 3.28
CA ASP A 525 5.72 17.71 2.03
C ASP A 525 4.22 17.40 2.20
N CYS A 526 3.66 17.77 3.37
CA CYS A 526 2.26 17.58 3.73
C CYS A 526 1.79 16.11 3.77
N GLY A 527 2.70 15.17 3.98
CA GLY A 527 2.42 13.73 4.09
C GLY A 527 2.46 12.97 2.76
N LYS A 528 2.92 13.61 1.67
CA LYS A 528 3.14 12.93 0.39
C LYS A 528 4.26 11.89 0.50
N THR A 529 5.31 12.20 1.24
CA THR A 529 6.38 11.24 1.56
C THR A 529 6.65 11.20 3.06
N TRP A 530 6.99 9.99 3.54
CA TRP A 530 7.24 9.73 4.95
C TRP A 530 8.63 9.12 5.13
N SER A 531 9.37 9.60 6.13
CA SER A 531 10.67 9.03 6.48
C SER A 531 10.73 8.69 7.97
N VAL A 532 11.27 7.51 8.29
CA VAL A 532 11.45 7.06 9.68
C VAL A 532 12.47 7.93 10.40
N ARG A 533 12.07 8.42 11.58
CA ARG A 533 12.87 9.31 12.45
C ARG A 533 13.24 8.63 13.77
N LYS A 534 12.38 7.75 14.27
CA LYS A 534 12.66 6.93 15.45
C LYS A 534 12.01 5.57 15.32
N VAL A 535 12.68 4.54 15.84
CA VAL A 535 12.13 3.19 16.02
C VAL A 535 12.28 2.83 17.49
N LEU A 536 11.19 2.38 18.10
CA LEU A 536 11.14 1.75 19.41
C LEU A 536 10.74 0.30 19.18
N GLN A 537 11.65 -0.62 19.48
CA GLN A 537 11.46 -2.06 19.30
C GLN A 537 12.16 -2.82 20.42
N ASN A 538 11.82 -4.10 20.61
CA ASN A 538 12.43 -4.95 21.63
C ASN A 538 12.40 -4.26 23.02
N SER A 539 13.52 -4.28 23.74
CA SER A 539 13.67 -3.66 25.06
C SER A 539 13.47 -2.14 25.08
N GLN A 540 13.52 -1.45 23.93
CA GLN A 540 13.28 -0.01 23.85
C GLN A 540 11.78 0.31 23.93
N LEU A 541 10.93 -0.53 23.34
CA LEU A 541 9.48 -0.35 23.37
C LEU A 541 8.88 -0.80 24.71
N VAL A 542 9.38 -1.90 25.27
CA VAL A 542 8.82 -2.48 26.50
C VAL A 542 9.07 -1.57 27.72
N THR A 543 7.99 -1.24 28.43
CA THR A 543 8.03 -0.37 29.63
C THR A 543 7.63 -1.07 30.92
N ALA A 544 7.03 -2.27 30.83
CA ALA A 544 6.64 -3.10 31.96
C ALA A 544 6.94 -4.60 31.70
N SER A 545 6.88 -5.42 32.75
CA SER A 545 7.01 -6.88 32.64
C SER A 545 5.86 -7.48 31.83
N ASN A 546 6.16 -8.60 31.14
CA ASN A 546 5.19 -9.29 30.29
C ASN A 546 3.91 -9.66 31.06
N THR A 547 2.77 -9.46 30.42
CA THR A 547 1.45 -9.70 31.01
C THR A 547 0.43 -10.09 29.93
N THR A 548 -0.59 -10.87 30.31
CA THR A 548 -1.66 -11.30 29.39
C THR A 548 -2.61 -10.18 28.97
N SER A 549 -2.70 -9.13 29.80
CA SER A 549 -3.43 -7.89 29.54
C SER A 549 -2.67 -6.74 30.21
N PHE A 550 -2.63 -5.58 29.56
CA PHE A 550 -1.83 -4.44 30.00
C PHE A 550 -2.65 -3.15 30.12
N THR A 551 -2.70 -2.61 31.34
CA THR A 551 -3.07 -1.23 31.62
C THR A 551 -1.96 -0.63 32.48
N PRO A 552 -1.29 0.45 32.04
CA PRO A 552 -0.08 0.94 32.69
C PRO A 552 -0.31 1.53 34.09
N LEU A 553 0.64 1.30 34.98
CA LEU A 553 0.81 2.08 36.22
C LEU A 553 1.62 3.34 35.92
N PHE A 554 1.48 4.37 36.75
CA PHE A 554 2.25 5.62 36.60
C PHE A 554 3.77 5.40 36.47
N SER A 555 4.34 4.45 37.23
CA SER A 555 5.77 4.11 37.19
C SER A 555 6.23 3.39 35.92
N GLN A 556 5.29 2.93 35.09
CA GLN A 556 5.55 2.15 33.88
C GLN A 556 5.53 3.01 32.61
N TRP A 557 5.37 4.32 32.72
CA TRP A 557 5.49 5.24 31.60
C TRP A 557 6.95 5.62 31.37
N LYS A 558 7.41 5.53 30.11
CA LYS A 558 8.71 6.05 29.66
C LYS A 558 8.50 7.27 28.78
N GLU A 559 9.58 8.01 28.54
CA GLU A 559 9.60 9.11 27.59
C GLU A 559 10.42 8.74 26.36
N ALA A 560 9.87 9.04 25.19
CA ALA A 560 10.57 8.97 23.93
C ALA A 560 10.86 10.38 23.44
N SER A 561 12.12 10.64 23.05
CA SER A 561 12.51 11.88 22.36
C SER A 561 12.93 11.56 20.93
N VAL A 562 12.45 12.35 19.98
CA VAL A 562 12.76 12.27 18.54
C VAL A 562 13.73 13.40 18.21
N THR A 563 15.02 13.09 18.19
CA THR A 563 16.10 14.07 17.99
C THR A 563 16.53 14.24 16.53
N SER A 564 15.95 13.45 15.62
CA SER A 564 16.31 13.38 14.20
C SER A 564 15.41 14.23 13.30
N ILE A 565 14.58 15.10 13.89
CA ILE A 565 13.86 16.15 13.16
C ILE A 565 14.83 17.31 12.95
N VAL A 566 15.48 17.31 11.80
CA VAL A 566 16.48 18.29 11.37
C VAL A 566 16.14 18.77 9.96
N LEU A 567 16.90 19.69 9.35
CA LEU A 567 16.74 20.01 7.94
C LEU A 567 16.74 18.72 7.07
N PRO A 568 15.84 18.58 6.08
CA PRO A 568 14.95 19.60 5.50
C PRO A 568 13.52 19.66 6.10
N TYR A 569 13.31 19.23 7.35
CA TYR A 569 11.97 19.18 7.98
C TYR A 569 11.48 20.49 8.60
N PHE A 570 12.29 21.55 8.58
CA PHE A 570 11.90 22.86 9.10
C PHE A 570 11.10 23.61 8.04
N VAL A 571 9.85 23.19 7.87
CA VAL A 571 8.90 23.66 6.85
C VAL A 571 7.57 24.04 7.50
N PRO A 572 6.75 24.91 6.88
CA PRO A 572 5.46 25.34 7.43
C PRO A 572 4.40 24.22 7.47
N ASN A 573 4.54 23.21 6.62
CA ASN A 573 3.60 22.10 6.44
C ASN A 573 4.13 20.77 6.99
N PHE A 574 4.93 20.80 8.06
CA PHE A 574 5.50 19.59 8.64
C PHE A 574 4.41 18.70 9.23
N ARG A 575 4.53 17.38 9.02
CA ARG A 575 3.64 16.37 9.65
C ARG A 575 4.46 15.26 10.28
N PHE A 576 3.91 14.60 11.29
CA PHE A 576 4.46 13.36 11.84
C PHE A 576 3.42 12.24 11.83
N LYS A 577 3.91 11.00 11.90
CA LYS A 577 3.09 9.79 11.92
C LYS A 577 3.61 8.80 12.93
N PHE A 578 2.71 8.25 13.74
CA PHE A 578 2.96 7.01 14.47
C PHE A 578 2.61 5.84 13.57
N GLU A 579 3.54 4.92 13.35
CA GLU A 579 3.30 3.64 12.67
C GLU A 579 3.64 2.52 13.66
N PHE A 580 2.67 1.71 14.01
CA PHE A 580 2.84 0.55 14.87
C PHE A 580 2.73 -0.74 14.06
N ILE A 581 3.64 -1.67 14.28
CA ILE A 581 3.61 -3.00 13.66
C ILE A 581 3.39 -4.01 14.78
N SER A 582 2.29 -4.75 14.70
CA SER A 582 1.93 -5.75 15.70
C SER A 582 2.89 -6.93 15.66
N GLY A 583 3.39 -7.29 16.84
CA GLY A 583 4.11 -8.53 17.11
C GLY A 583 3.28 -9.51 17.94
N GLY A 584 1.96 -9.27 18.03
CA GLY A 584 1.03 -10.01 18.90
C GLY A 584 1.09 -9.62 20.38
N GLY A 585 1.60 -8.42 20.70
CA GLY A 585 1.71 -7.87 22.05
C GLY A 585 0.39 -7.35 22.64
N ASN A 586 0.49 -6.49 23.66
CA ASN A 586 -0.67 -5.81 24.25
C ASN A 586 -0.94 -4.46 23.58
N ASP A 587 -1.93 -3.72 24.09
CA ASP A 587 -2.22 -2.34 23.70
C ASP A 587 -1.06 -1.38 24.02
N LEU A 588 -0.89 -0.36 23.18
CA LEU A 588 0.08 0.73 23.35
C LEU A 588 -0.63 1.99 23.84
N TYR A 589 -0.04 2.68 24.81
CA TYR A 589 -0.54 3.95 25.35
C TYR A 589 0.46 5.07 25.09
N ILE A 590 -0.02 6.24 24.67
CA ILE A 590 0.76 7.45 24.40
C ILE A 590 0.11 8.66 25.07
N ASP A 591 0.91 9.52 25.67
CA ASP A 591 0.44 10.73 26.34
C ASP A 591 1.49 11.85 26.26
N ASN A 592 1.13 13.08 26.63
CA ASN A 592 2.04 14.24 26.74
C ASN A 592 2.93 14.44 25.51
N LEU A 593 2.33 14.46 24.32
CA LEU A 593 3.04 14.81 23.10
C LEU A 593 3.42 16.28 23.12
N ASN A 594 4.68 16.58 22.83
CA ASN A 594 5.23 17.92 22.87
C ASN A 594 6.13 18.16 21.66
N ILE A 595 5.91 19.26 20.95
CA ILE A 595 6.75 19.75 19.84
C ILE A 595 7.11 21.19 20.15
N SER A 596 8.40 21.49 20.28
CA SER A 596 8.91 22.82 20.64
C SER A 596 10.24 23.10 19.94
N PHE A 597 10.83 24.29 20.09
CA PHE A 597 12.08 24.65 19.42
C PHE A 597 13.02 25.52 20.27
N GLU A 598 14.30 25.56 19.89
CA GLU A 598 15.31 26.47 20.46
C GLU A 598 15.29 27.80 19.68
N ASP A 599 14.93 28.90 20.34
CA ASP A 599 14.91 30.23 19.74
C ASP A 599 16.28 30.91 19.95
N VAL A 600 17.04 31.14 18.86
CA VAL A 600 18.39 31.76 18.91
C VAL A 600 18.44 33.16 18.30
N THR A 601 17.30 33.72 17.86
CA THR A 601 17.26 35.07 17.28
C THR A 601 16.02 35.85 17.68
N ASN A 602 15.87 36.19 18.96
CA ASN A 602 15.32 37.49 19.34
C ASN A 602 15.51 37.79 20.82
N VAL A 603 16.31 38.82 21.12
CA VAL A 603 16.11 39.64 22.32
C VAL A 603 14.88 40.51 22.05
N ASN A 604 13.72 39.86 22.01
CA ASN A 604 12.39 40.45 22.12
C ASN A 604 11.41 39.29 22.35
N SER A 605 11.34 38.86 23.61
CA SER A 605 10.30 37.99 24.12
C SER A 605 8.94 38.67 23.95
N LEU A 606 8.26 38.35 22.86
CA LEU A 606 6.89 38.79 22.56
C LEU A 606 5.85 37.66 22.67
N SER A 607 6.24 36.45 23.06
CA SER A 607 5.32 35.34 23.40
C SER A 607 5.24 35.01 24.91
N TYR A 608 5.99 35.74 25.76
CA TYR A 608 5.92 35.62 27.23
C TYR A 608 5.01 36.66 27.91
N ASP A 609 4.29 37.48 27.12
CA ASP A 609 3.62 38.70 27.61
C ASP A 609 2.13 38.52 27.99
N GLN A 610 1.61 37.28 28.02
CA GLN A 610 0.20 37.02 28.37
C GLN A 610 -0.03 36.34 29.74
N HIS A 611 1.04 35.87 30.41
CA HIS A 611 0.89 35.11 31.67
C HIS A 611 1.77 35.67 32.78
N PHE A 612 1.26 35.63 34.01
CA PHE A 612 2.04 35.90 35.21
C PHE A 612 3.12 34.81 35.38
N GLN A 613 4.34 35.24 35.71
CA GLN A 613 5.44 34.36 36.09
C GLN A 613 5.38 34.08 37.59
N LEU A 614 5.65 32.83 37.98
CA LEU A 614 5.66 32.39 39.37
C LEU A 614 6.97 31.66 39.68
N PHE A 615 7.81 32.22 40.56
CA PHE A 615 9.11 31.64 40.87
C PHE A 615 9.63 32.03 42.27
N PRO A 616 10.49 31.20 42.90
CA PRO A 616 10.78 29.82 42.49
C PRO A 616 9.57 28.91 42.71
N ASN A 617 9.41 27.90 41.85
CA ASN A 617 8.42 26.84 42.03
C ASN A 617 9.10 25.51 41.67
N PRO A 618 9.45 24.65 42.64
CA PRO A 618 9.11 24.71 44.08
C PRO A 618 9.62 25.93 44.85
N THR A 619 8.89 26.34 45.89
CA THR A 619 9.28 27.43 46.83
C THR A 619 9.49 26.92 48.24
N PHE A 620 10.42 27.55 48.99
CA PHE A 620 10.70 27.26 50.40
C PHE A 620 10.13 28.31 51.36
N SER A 621 10.50 29.57 51.19
CA SER A 621 10.08 30.65 52.11
C SER A 621 9.47 31.84 51.38
N ALA A 622 9.76 32.02 50.10
CA ALA A 622 9.32 33.16 49.33
C ALA A 622 8.89 32.76 47.92
N LEU A 623 7.74 33.25 47.49
CA LEU A 623 7.18 33.04 46.16
C LEU A 623 7.03 34.40 45.48
N THR A 624 7.58 34.57 44.29
CA THR A 624 7.49 35.82 43.53
C THR A 624 6.53 35.68 42.37
N ILE A 625 5.57 36.59 42.30
CA ILE A 625 4.72 36.83 41.13
C ILE A 625 5.26 38.01 40.35
N LYS A 626 5.37 37.87 39.02
CA LYS A 626 5.89 38.92 38.14
C LYS A 626 5.15 38.96 36.82
N HIS A 627 4.88 40.15 36.30
CA HIS A 627 4.42 40.33 34.92
C HIS A 627 5.10 41.54 34.30
N LYS A 628 5.42 41.48 33.02
CA LYS A 628 6.13 42.55 32.30
C LYS A 628 5.25 43.80 32.12
N ASN A 629 4.00 43.61 31.66
CA ASN A 629 3.07 44.71 31.32
C ASN A 629 1.74 44.78 32.10
N LYS A 630 1.50 43.91 33.10
CA LYS A 630 0.24 43.90 33.88
C LYS A 630 0.52 44.29 35.32
N ILE A 631 -0.37 45.12 35.86
CA ILE A 631 -0.32 45.59 37.24
C ILE A 631 -1.09 44.61 38.11
N ILE A 632 -0.41 44.04 39.11
CA ILE A 632 -1.00 43.18 40.12
C ILE A 632 -1.57 44.07 41.21
N SER A 633 -2.84 43.83 41.58
CA SER A 633 -3.55 44.54 42.66
C SER A 633 -3.79 43.67 43.89
N GLY A 634 -3.69 42.35 43.74
CA GLY A 634 -3.83 41.41 44.86
C GLY A 634 -3.52 39.97 44.47
N TYR A 635 -3.43 39.11 45.48
CA TYR A 635 -3.39 37.66 45.30
C TYR A 635 -4.18 36.94 46.39
N LYS A 636 -4.54 35.69 46.10
CA LYS A 636 -5.11 34.73 47.02
C LYS A 636 -4.48 33.36 46.80
N ILE A 637 -3.93 32.76 47.85
CA ILE A 637 -3.45 31.38 47.87
C ILE A 637 -4.55 30.48 48.42
N ILE A 638 -4.86 29.41 47.70
CA ILE A 638 -5.81 28.37 48.08
C ILE A 638 -5.14 27.00 48.13
N ASP A 639 -5.60 26.12 49.00
CA ASP A 639 -5.22 24.71 48.96
C ASP A 639 -5.94 23.96 47.83
N VAL A 640 -5.61 22.67 47.67
CA VAL A 640 -6.21 21.79 46.65
C VAL A 640 -7.72 21.58 46.81
N TYR A 641 -8.29 21.92 47.98
CA TYR A 641 -9.72 21.86 48.26
C TYR A 641 -10.41 23.22 48.06
N GLY A 642 -9.68 24.23 47.58
CA GLY A 642 -10.19 25.58 47.35
C GLY A 642 -10.31 26.44 48.61
N LYS A 643 -9.83 25.95 49.77
CA LYS A 643 -9.83 26.73 51.01
C LYS A 643 -8.77 27.82 50.93
N GLU A 644 -9.16 29.04 51.28
CA GLU A 644 -8.25 30.19 51.35
C GLU A 644 -7.24 30.01 52.48
N ILE A 645 -5.96 30.15 52.14
CA ILE A 645 -4.83 30.03 53.07
C ILE A 645 -4.24 31.41 53.38
N LEU A 646 -4.06 32.24 52.35
CA LEU A 646 -3.48 33.58 52.47
C LEU A 646 -4.07 34.47 51.38
N SER A 647 -4.38 35.72 51.68
CA SER A 647 -4.72 36.72 50.66
C SER A 647 -4.18 38.09 51.05
N LYS A 648 -3.89 38.92 50.05
CA LYS A 648 -3.44 40.29 50.27
C LYS A 648 -3.74 41.15 49.06
N ASN A 649 -4.32 42.33 49.31
CA ASN A 649 -4.40 43.42 48.35
C ASN A 649 -3.30 44.43 48.62
N PHE A 650 -2.78 45.07 47.58
CA PHE A 650 -1.70 46.05 47.69
C PHE A 650 -1.78 47.08 46.56
N SER A 651 -1.04 48.17 46.73
CA SER A 651 -0.89 49.18 45.68
C SER A 651 -0.26 48.53 44.44
N ALA A 652 -0.89 48.78 43.29
CA ALA A 652 -0.43 48.45 41.95
C ALA A 652 1.10 48.24 41.81
N CYS A 653 1.52 46.99 41.54
CA CYS A 653 2.93 46.69 41.24
C CYS A 653 3.07 45.68 40.09
N ASN A 654 4.24 45.63 39.45
CA ASN A 654 4.57 44.68 38.39
C ASN A 654 5.26 43.41 38.90
N GLN A 655 5.66 43.41 40.18
CA GLN A 655 6.30 42.29 40.86
C GLN A 655 5.98 42.33 42.35
N GLN A 656 5.57 41.20 42.91
CA GLN A 656 5.33 41.05 44.34
C GLN A 656 5.98 39.76 44.84
N THR A 657 6.73 39.86 45.93
CA THR A 657 7.23 38.70 46.67
C THR A 657 6.33 38.43 47.87
N ILE A 658 5.99 37.16 48.05
CA ILE A 658 5.04 36.64 49.02
C ILE A 658 5.81 35.74 49.98
N ASP A 659 5.74 36.06 51.27
CA ASP A 659 6.23 35.17 52.30
C ASP A 659 5.26 33.99 52.47
N VAL A 660 5.77 32.78 52.22
CA VAL A 660 5.04 31.52 52.34
C VAL A 660 5.65 30.61 53.40
N SER A 661 6.55 31.13 54.26
CA SER A 661 7.22 30.33 55.29
C SER A 661 6.26 29.75 56.32
N SER A 662 5.11 30.40 56.52
CA SER A 662 4.06 29.96 57.45
C SER A 662 3.11 28.90 56.87
N ILE A 663 3.20 28.60 55.57
CA ILE A 663 2.36 27.61 54.89
C ILE A 663 3.04 26.24 55.00
N SER A 664 2.26 25.20 55.32
CA SER A 664 2.76 23.82 55.38
C SER A 664 3.25 23.32 54.02
N LYS A 665 4.11 22.30 54.02
CA LYS A 665 4.56 21.65 52.77
C LYS A 665 3.36 21.06 52.01
N GLY A 666 3.29 21.27 50.70
CA GLY A 666 2.16 20.78 49.89
C GLY A 666 1.93 21.53 48.58
N TYR A 667 0.88 21.12 47.86
CA TYR A 667 0.44 21.78 46.62
C TYR A 667 -0.60 22.85 46.91
N TYR A 668 -0.42 24.00 46.28
CA TYR A 668 -1.30 25.16 46.42
C TYR A 668 -1.53 25.81 45.05
N PHE A 669 -2.59 26.60 44.96
CA PHE A 669 -2.82 27.49 43.82
C PHE A 669 -2.74 28.93 44.28
N ILE A 670 -2.15 29.80 43.46
CA ILE A 670 -2.21 31.25 43.63
C ILE A 670 -3.13 31.83 42.55
N VAL A 671 -4.16 32.52 43.00
CA VAL A 671 -5.08 33.32 42.20
C VAL A 671 -4.56 34.76 42.24
N ILE A 672 -4.23 35.30 41.08
CA ILE A 672 -3.66 36.64 40.93
C ILE A 672 -4.75 37.56 40.38
N ASP A 673 -5.03 38.65 41.10
CA ASP A 673 -5.98 39.68 40.68
C ASP A 673 -5.22 40.86 40.04
N SER A 674 -5.62 41.20 38.81
CA SER A 674 -5.17 42.40 38.08
C SER A 674 -6.37 43.15 37.51
N GLU A 675 -6.20 44.41 37.11
CA GLU A 675 -7.30 45.27 36.62
C GLU A 675 -8.13 44.67 35.46
N PHE A 676 -7.57 43.75 34.67
CA PHE A 676 -8.23 43.20 33.46
C PHE A 676 -8.07 41.68 33.28
N LEU A 677 -7.42 40.98 34.20
CA LEU A 677 -7.14 39.54 34.09
C LEU A 677 -7.07 38.89 35.47
N LYS A 678 -7.69 37.72 35.60
CA LYS A 678 -7.56 36.85 36.77
C LYS A 678 -6.93 35.54 36.33
N GLN A 679 -5.79 35.19 36.90
CA GLN A 679 -5.06 33.96 36.53
C GLN A 679 -4.79 33.12 37.78
N THR A 680 -5.01 31.81 37.65
CA THR A 680 -4.69 30.83 38.68
C THR A 680 -3.46 30.03 38.25
N LEU A 681 -2.43 29.98 39.10
CA LEU A 681 -1.19 29.24 38.85
C LEU A 681 -0.92 28.24 39.98
N PRO A 682 -0.54 27.00 39.68
CA PRO A 682 -0.16 26.03 40.70
C PRO A 682 1.28 26.29 41.20
N PHE A 683 1.54 26.01 42.48
CA PHE A 683 2.90 25.90 43.01
C PHE A 683 3.03 24.85 44.11
N PHE A 684 4.25 24.35 44.27
CA PHE A 684 4.61 23.42 45.32
C PHE A 684 5.43 24.14 46.41
N LYS A 685 4.97 24.04 47.66
CA LYS A 685 5.70 24.47 48.85
C LYS A 685 6.50 23.29 49.38
N ASP A 686 7.82 23.38 49.27
CA ASP A 686 8.77 22.41 49.83
C ASP A 686 9.10 22.73 51.30
#